data_AF-A0A1V9Z0B7-F1
#
_entry.id   AF-A0A1V9Z0B7-F1
#
_cell.length_a   1.000
_cell.length_b   1.000
_cell.length_c   1.000
_cell.angle_alpha   90.00
_cell.angle_beta   90.00
_cell.angle_gamma   90.00
#
_symmetry.space_group_name_H-M   'P 1'
#
loop_
_entity.id
_entity.type
_entity.pdbx_description
1 polymer ?
#
loop_
_entity_poly.entity_id
_entity_poly.type
_entity_poly.pdbx_seq_one_letter_code
_entity_poly.pdbx_strand_id
1 'polypeptide(L)'
;MQRVQPTQASRPAANTRVLCNRRSVVIGFFVGLYVVLAPLQAYLYENLPWYVSPPSVELANSTWAEKEAFWLTFSKDAYTTKRFLDGSTYCHDPATNTDVYRMIINLTTPITPTTCRSDFVTKLNNGAILSAGLESRLCDFAANPNNSLAHTVGACQQNVIAGIEQSVVCMWLVPGNDLDATALAPHIYTYYNTFHMTPSVAFLYSKLGWRLLLTFYIGYRAWRDYYRHCIDLVRDCSLVSGARCEVFFGDPTSLILLNPLVTVIMSIDVWLSSAVIGSSTLAAVQVDDLWQFIAGCIYLSRMVWIAYFSLACSAVALKRLGMEARFTPVDPTLVALAAAFVAGPLTYEQGQTATFTRIYLWFFNSRAPNPHTIDIGYAIFFFLFTVGAVPVVIGLASCPSVQSTVTPAGGNMMVRYATLSYNDWKHFVLLSLQMVPRRKYRDTLYHGGSIYSFFDANPAFRRLASISQRGMDCYVVVFNAEDTPTDCIRLSLLACLDKNQPGIVTAKADADVAFGHLSVEACKSTRALSYVVIEPNHDKGATRSSVTCDRWSAASSLLWGLYVVLAPMHAYLYENFPWQVERIPDAPTIETPWNEATTFWLAFSQNRSRFAPGASYQHDQKANMDLYRMALNLTAPSELDNCHSAIISRVNNGALLSTGLQTLLCNFAAQSNWTSIGGCQQNKAFHVEASIICVWIVLGNDLNPQAAGPGMYTYYNSFRMSPSIEFLYGKLVVRALLMVYLALMLWWRYYQHCIELVRQTKRLVAQRSVVYLGDPSVLAFQDPIVCFFMALDLCLSVCVVGSSTLAVVQLDDLWQCFTAGVYLARTAWLAYLYLAVVASVLKASHAESHFTPLDATAVAIASTILAGPLTHLQGQSSLCVQLYLWLFNTPATTTTNIQVAFAVVVFFITVAFLPVFLGFNLGAAPRRRSEPSVYTAAAHTPFGKPSYNDYKHRIVLWWRMGYLRSFRRVRYHGGMLYNFFRTQPALRQSPTLHQRSLDCFVVLYAKDTTVACVRLSLLSRIDTRCRGIVVKVGPADQVFSRLDVAYDTVTQRFEYRLVTPPGPCHWVE
;
A
#
# COMPACT_ATOMS: atom_id res chain seq x y z
N MET A 1 -38.71 35.79 -20.43
CA MET A 1 -39.05 34.47 -19.84
C MET A 1 -40.51 34.50 -19.44
N GLN A 2 -41.37 33.75 -20.13
CA GLN A 2 -42.76 33.54 -19.72
C GLN A 2 -42.79 32.67 -18.46
N ARG A 3 -43.57 33.11 -17.49
CA ARG A 3 -43.78 32.47 -16.18
C ARG A 3 -44.59 31.18 -16.41
N VAL A 4 -43.92 30.03 -16.49
CA VAL A 4 -44.61 28.73 -16.49
C VAL A 4 -45.18 28.53 -15.08
N GLN A 5 -46.52 28.56 -14.96
CA GLN A 5 -47.21 28.21 -13.73
C GLN A 5 -47.10 26.71 -13.49
N PRO A 6 -46.82 26.25 -12.26
CA PRO A 6 -46.77 24.84 -11.94
C PRO A 6 -48.19 24.26 -11.94
N THR A 7 -48.39 23.16 -12.65
CA THR A 7 -49.52 22.26 -12.46
C THR A 7 -49.49 21.77 -11.01
N GLN A 8 -50.48 22.20 -10.21
CA GLN A 8 -50.72 21.68 -8.87
C GLN A 8 -51.04 20.18 -8.96
N ALA A 9 -50.06 19.33 -8.67
CA ALA A 9 -50.33 17.94 -8.34
C ALA A 9 -51.05 17.93 -6.98
N SER A 10 -52.27 17.37 -6.96
CA SER A 10 -53.05 17.14 -5.74
C SER A 10 -52.23 16.38 -4.70
N ARG A 11 -52.02 16.96 -3.51
CA ARG A 11 -51.38 16.29 -2.37
C ARG A 11 -52.19 15.05 -1.97
N PRO A 12 -51.66 13.82 -2.07
CA PRO A 12 -52.31 12.68 -1.44
C PRO A 12 -52.11 12.79 0.08
N ALA A 13 -53.21 12.73 0.82
CA ALA A 13 -53.20 12.59 2.27
C ALA A 13 -52.81 11.15 2.62
N ALA A 14 -51.52 10.84 2.66
CA ALA A 14 -51.03 9.55 3.14
C ALA A 14 -50.51 9.73 4.57
N ASN A 15 -51.22 9.19 5.57
CA ASN A 15 -50.72 9.05 6.94
C ASN A 15 -49.69 7.92 7.00
N THR A 16 -48.53 8.10 6.37
CA THR A 16 -47.45 7.10 6.34
C THR A 16 -46.75 7.07 7.68
N ARG A 17 -46.70 5.89 8.33
CA ARG A 17 -46.02 5.74 9.63
C ARG A 17 -44.50 5.83 9.44
N VAL A 18 -43.87 6.86 9.98
CA VAL A 18 -42.40 7.05 9.91
C VAL A 18 -41.70 6.37 11.09
N LEU A 19 -40.65 5.59 10.83
CA LEU A 19 -39.78 4.97 11.82
C LEU A 19 -38.31 5.27 11.51
N CYS A 20 -37.51 5.56 12.54
CA CYS A 20 -36.05 5.59 12.40
C CYS A 20 -35.49 4.19 12.72
N ASN A 21 -34.60 3.68 11.88
CA ASN A 21 -33.95 2.40 12.18
C ASN A 21 -33.04 2.56 13.42
N ARG A 22 -33.34 1.84 14.50
CA ARG A 22 -32.61 1.96 15.78
C ARG A 22 -31.11 1.68 15.64
N ARG A 23 -30.72 0.68 14.85
CA ARG A 23 -29.29 0.34 14.64
C ARG A 23 -28.58 1.45 13.90
N SER A 24 -29.23 2.01 12.87
CA SER A 24 -28.69 3.13 12.10
C SER A 24 -28.48 4.38 12.97
N VAL A 25 -29.45 4.71 13.83
CA VAL A 25 -29.32 5.83 14.79
C VAL A 25 -28.15 5.60 15.76
N VAL A 26 -28.06 4.42 16.37
CA VAL A 26 -27.00 4.10 17.34
C VAL A 26 -25.61 4.14 16.69
N ILE A 27 -25.46 3.48 15.54
CA ILE A 27 -24.19 3.46 14.79
C ILE A 27 -23.82 4.87 14.33
N GLY A 28 -24.76 5.61 13.72
CA GLY A 28 -24.54 6.97 13.27
C GLY A 28 -24.14 7.91 14.40
N PHE A 29 -24.78 7.77 15.57
CA PHE A 29 -24.43 8.50 16.79
C PHE A 29 -22.99 8.22 17.23
N PHE A 30 -22.58 6.96 17.34
CA PHE A 30 -21.20 6.63 17.75
C PHE A 30 -20.15 7.09 16.74
N VAL A 31 -20.40 6.96 15.43
CA VAL A 31 -19.50 7.47 14.39
C VAL A 31 -19.42 9.00 14.44
N GLY A 32 -20.55 9.68 14.61
CA GLY A 32 -20.58 11.13 14.78
C GLY A 32 -19.86 11.59 16.05
N LEU A 33 -20.08 10.91 17.17
CA LEU A 33 -19.42 11.18 18.45
C LEU A 33 -17.90 10.99 18.33
N TYR A 34 -17.45 9.94 17.65
CA TYR A 34 -16.03 9.71 17.37
C TYR A 34 -15.40 10.90 16.63
N VAL A 35 -16.06 11.41 15.59
CA VAL A 35 -15.56 12.57 14.81
C VAL A 35 -15.56 13.85 15.67
N VAL A 36 -16.58 14.05 16.50
CA VAL A 36 -16.67 15.21 17.40
C VAL A 36 -15.57 15.18 18.46
N LEU A 37 -15.29 14.00 19.02
CA LEU A 37 -14.26 13.79 20.05
C LEU A 37 -12.84 13.66 19.50
N ALA A 38 -12.64 13.74 18.18
CA ALA A 38 -11.32 13.61 17.57
C ALA A 38 -10.25 14.57 18.12
N PRO A 39 -10.54 15.85 18.48
CA PRO A 39 -9.56 16.71 19.14
C PRO A 39 -9.12 16.18 20.52
N LEU A 40 -10.00 15.48 21.24
CA LEU A 40 -9.74 14.96 22.59
C LEU A 40 -8.99 13.62 22.58
N GLN A 41 -8.95 12.91 21.45
CA GLN A 41 -8.17 11.68 21.30
C GLN A 41 -6.68 11.87 21.59
N ALA A 42 -6.19 13.10 21.47
CA ALA A 42 -4.87 13.51 21.90
C ALA A 42 -4.53 13.09 23.33
N TYR A 43 -5.49 13.15 24.25
CA TYR A 43 -5.33 12.85 25.68
C TYR A 43 -5.33 11.36 26.00
N LEU A 44 -5.39 10.49 24.99
CA LEU A 44 -5.05 9.07 25.16
C LEU A 44 -3.55 8.87 25.42
N TYR A 45 -2.72 9.84 25.03
CA TYR A 45 -1.27 9.84 25.22
C TYR A 45 -0.77 11.13 25.88
N GLU A 46 -1.39 12.28 25.59
CA GLU A 46 -1.03 13.56 26.22
C GLU A 46 -1.54 13.65 27.66
N ASN A 47 -0.68 14.14 28.56
CA ASN A 47 -1.07 14.46 29.93
C ASN A 47 -2.04 15.66 30.00
N LEU A 48 -2.98 15.61 30.95
CA LEU A 48 -3.89 16.73 31.23
C LEU A 48 -3.18 17.83 32.04
N PRO A 49 -3.61 19.10 31.96
CA PRO A 49 -2.89 20.22 32.56
C PRO A 49 -2.66 20.13 34.06
N TRP A 50 -3.55 19.45 34.79
CA TRP A 50 -3.48 19.30 36.25
C TRP A 50 -2.65 18.10 36.72
N TYR A 51 -2.21 17.21 35.82
CA TYR A 51 -1.28 16.14 36.16
C TYR A 51 0.17 16.61 36.10
N VAL A 52 0.46 17.64 35.29
CA VAL A 52 1.81 18.16 35.11
C VAL A 52 2.12 19.16 36.22
N SER A 53 3.11 18.83 37.04
CA SER A 53 3.73 19.71 38.04
C SER A 53 5.16 20.00 37.57
N PRO A 54 5.35 20.94 36.62
CA PRO A 54 6.68 21.20 36.11
C PRO A 54 7.57 21.70 37.25
N PRO A 55 8.85 21.34 37.26
CA PRO A 55 9.78 21.87 38.25
C PRO A 55 9.75 23.41 38.20
N SER A 56 9.84 24.05 39.36
CA SER A 56 9.83 25.52 39.49
C SER A 56 11.09 26.12 38.89
N VAL A 57 11.12 26.26 37.57
CA VAL A 57 12.29 26.72 36.82
C VAL A 57 12.19 28.23 36.66
N GLU A 58 12.70 28.97 37.64
CA GLU A 58 12.99 30.42 37.56
C GLU A 58 14.23 30.68 36.68
N LEU A 59 14.31 30.10 35.47
CA LEU A 59 15.48 30.20 34.58
C LEU A 59 15.19 30.93 33.27
N ALA A 60 14.15 31.77 33.20
CA ALA A 60 13.77 32.50 31.98
C ALA A 60 14.93 33.33 31.39
N ASN A 61 15.81 33.88 32.24
CA ASN A 61 16.96 34.73 31.85
C ASN A 61 18.34 34.05 31.99
N SER A 62 18.37 32.76 32.30
CA SER A 62 19.63 32.04 32.51
C SER A 62 20.30 31.65 31.20
N THR A 63 21.62 31.49 31.25
CA THR A 63 22.43 30.99 30.14
C THR A 63 22.15 29.50 29.89
N TRP A 64 22.42 29.01 28.68
CA TRP A 64 22.23 27.59 28.35
C TRP A 64 23.03 26.66 29.29
N ALA A 65 24.25 27.05 29.68
CA ALA A 65 25.07 26.24 30.58
C ALA A 65 24.43 26.03 31.95
N GLU A 66 23.78 27.06 32.50
CA GLU A 66 23.02 26.98 33.76
C GLU A 66 21.78 26.09 33.61
N LYS A 67 21.06 26.21 32.49
CA LYS A 67 19.90 25.35 32.17
C LYS A 67 20.30 23.89 32.00
N GLU A 68 21.38 23.62 31.29
CA GLU A 68 21.91 22.27 31.07
C GLU A 68 22.32 21.63 32.40
N ALA A 69 23.06 22.35 33.24
CA ALA A 69 23.46 21.86 34.56
C ALA A 69 22.25 21.51 35.45
N PHE A 70 21.23 22.37 35.44
CA PHE A 70 19.99 22.13 36.17
C PHE A 70 19.27 20.87 35.65
N TRP A 71 18.99 20.78 34.35
CA TRP A 71 18.22 19.67 33.78
C TRP A 71 18.94 18.34 33.90
N LEU A 72 20.27 18.33 33.77
CA LEU A 72 21.07 17.13 33.94
C LEU A 72 21.05 16.64 35.39
N THR A 73 21.18 17.55 36.36
CA THR A 73 21.13 17.21 37.79
C THR A 73 19.75 16.70 38.18
N PHE A 74 18.70 17.42 37.77
CA PHE A 74 17.31 17.02 37.96
C PHE A 74 17.02 15.62 37.39
N SER A 75 17.46 15.35 36.16
CA SER A 75 17.23 14.05 35.50
C SER A 75 17.94 12.90 36.23
N LYS A 76 19.19 13.11 36.66
CA LYS A 76 19.97 12.10 37.41
C LYS A 76 19.36 11.79 38.77
N ASP A 77 18.86 12.79 39.48
CA ASP A 77 18.29 12.63 40.82
C ASP A 77 16.89 12.00 40.77
N ALA A 78 16.07 12.38 39.78
CA ALA A 78 14.70 11.90 39.65
C ALA A 78 14.59 10.48 39.05
N TYR A 79 15.46 10.15 38.09
CA TYR A 79 15.36 8.91 37.32
C TYR A 79 16.50 7.95 37.64
N THR A 80 16.33 7.23 38.74
CA THR A 80 17.22 6.15 39.17
C THR A 80 16.60 4.78 38.86
N THR A 81 17.39 3.71 39.00
CA THR A 81 16.96 2.30 38.80
C THR A 81 15.66 1.97 39.53
N LYS A 82 15.42 2.56 40.71
CA LYS A 82 14.21 2.34 41.53
C LYS A 82 12.91 2.87 40.91
N ARG A 83 13.00 3.78 39.94
CA ARG A 83 11.83 4.39 39.29
C ARG A 83 11.25 3.48 38.20
N PHE A 84 12.05 2.55 37.68
CA PHE A 84 11.65 1.59 36.67
C PHE A 84 11.09 0.32 37.32
N LEU A 85 10.25 -0.40 36.59
CA LEU A 85 9.93 -1.78 36.93
C LEU A 85 11.16 -2.65 36.60
N ASP A 86 11.36 -3.72 37.36
CA ASP A 86 12.50 -4.62 37.13
C ASP A 86 12.51 -5.11 35.67
N GLY A 87 13.63 -4.95 34.99
CA GLY A 87 13.81 -5.28 33.57
C GLY A 87 13.18 -4.31 32.55
N SER A 88 12.46 -3.25 32.96
CA SER A 88 11.83 -2.34 31.98
C SER A 88 12.84 -1.36 31.37
N THR A 89 12.82 -1.18 30.05
CA THR A 89 13.70 -0.25 29.31
C THR A 89 13.11 1.16 29.17
N TYR A 90 11.83 1.32 29.53
CA TYR A 90 11.08 2.56 29.40
C TYR A 90 10.30 2.87 30.69
N CYS A 91 10.14 4.16 30.97
CA CYS A 91 9.25 4.69 32.00
C CYS A 91 8.69 6.04 31.55
N HIS A 92 7.37 6.24 31.70
CA HIS A 92 6.73 7.54 31.55
C HIS A 92 6.51 8.17 32.92
N ASP A 93 7.02 9.38 33.15
CA ASP A 93 6.69 10.18 34.33
C ASP A 93 5.62 11.23 33.98
N PRO A 94 4.35 11.01 34.38
CA PRO A 94 3.27 11.95 34.07
C PRO A 94 3.36 13.25 34.86
N ALA A 95 4.03 13.26 36.03
CA ALA A 95 4.12 14.45 36.87
C ALA A 95 5.04 15.51 36.24
N THR A 96 6.14 15.06 35.64
CA THR A 96 7.10 15.94 34.97
C THR A 96 6.90 15.95 33.45
N ASN A 97 5.97 15.14 32.93
CA ASN A 97 5.73 14.94 31.49
C ASN A 97 7.03 14.54 30.75
N THR A 98 7.74 13.55 31.30
CA THR A 98 9.04 13.09 30.80
C THR A 98 8.98 11.63 30.40
N ASP A 99 9.46 11.32 29.21
CA ASP A 99 9.72 9.95 28.80
C ASP A 99 11.17 9.60 29.10
N VAL A 100 11.39 8.48 29.78
CA VAL A 100 12.73 8.01 30.15
C VAL A 100 12.99 6.67 29.50
N TYR A 101 14.08 6.62 28.76
CA TYR A 101 14.58 5.43 28.10
C TYR A 101 15.90 5.04 28.74
N ARG A 102 16.08 3.75 28.96
CA ARG A 102 17.38 3.19 29.31
C ARG A 102 17.71 2.01 28.41
N MET A 103 18.95 1.96 27.97
CA MET A 103 19.46 0.84 27.19
C MET A 103 20.87 0.49 27.63
N ILE A 104 21.27 -0.75 27.40
CA ILE A 104 22.60 -1.21 27.73
C ILE A 104 23.53 -0.99 26.54
N ILE A 105 24.61 -0.29 26.80
CA ILE A 105 25.69 -0.07 25.86
C ILE A 105 26.88 -0.91 26.31
N ASN A 106 27.37 -1.74 25.39
CA ASN A 106 28.60 -2.47 25.57
C ASN A 106 29.73 -1.80 24.76
N LEU A 107 30.64 -1.12 25.45
CA LEU A 107 31.81 -0.45 24.87
C LEU A 107 33.11 -1.22 25.18
N THR A 108 33.04 -2.54 25.22
CA THR A 108 34.29 -3.33 25.43
C THR A 108 35.29 -3.12 24.28
N THR A 109 34.80 -2.70 23.12
CA THR A 109 35.63 -2.11 22.07
C THR A 109 35.43 -0.62 21.96
N PRO A 110 36.50 0.16 22.06
CA PRO A 110 36.44 1.56 21.71
C PRO A 110 35.99 1.74 20.26
N ILE A 111 35.04 2.64 20.04
CA ILE A 111 34.47 2.95 18.73
C ILE A 111 35.20 4.16 18.17
N THR A 112 35.75 4.06 16.95
CA THR A 112 36.51 5.17 16.37
C THR A 112 35.59 6.36 16.05
N PRO A 113 36.05 7.61 16.20
CA PRO A 113 35.23 8.79 15.91
C PRO A 113 34.64 8.82 14.48
N THR A 114 35.35 8.22 13.52
CA THR A 114 34.92 8.15 12.10
C THR A 114 33.77 7.18 11.85
N THR A 115 33.66 6.10 12.64
CA THR A 115 32.61 5.08 12.51
C THR A 115 31.50 5.25 13.54
N CYS A 116 31.73 6.06 14.58
CA CYS A 116 30.77 6.29 15.65
C CYS A 116 29.38 6.70 15.15
N ARG A 117 29.28 7.62 14.19
CA ARG A 117 27.97 8.06 13.69
C ARG A 117 27.19 6.93 13.01
N SER A 118 27.84 6.03 12.28
CA SER A 118 27.17 4.92 11.58
C SER A 118 26.95 3.69 12.46
N ASP A 119 27.85 3.42 13.39
CA ASP A 119 27.93 2.13 14.08
C ASP A 119 27.45 2.19 15.52
N PHE A 120 27.41 3.40 16.10
CA PHE A 120 27.01 3.68 17.47
C PHE A 120 25.75 4.54 17.54
N VAL A 121 25.80 5.76 17.00
CA VAL A 121 24.71 6.74 17.13
C VAL A 121 23.40 6.24 16.52
N THR A 122 23.43 5.65 15.33
CA THR A 122 22.23 5.09 14.66
C THR A 122 21.55 3.96 15.43
N LYS A 123 22.26 3.27 16.33
CA LYS A 123 21.75 2.15 17.13
C LYS A 123 21.15 2.60 18.46
N LEU A 124 21.31 3.87 18.84
CA LEU A 124 20.68 4.42 20.03
C LEU A 124 19.20 4.68 19.76
N ASN A 125 18.35 4.43 20.77
CA ASN A 125 16.89 4.62 20.68
C ASN A 125 16.48 6.04 20.23
N ASN A 126 17.29 7.05 20.55
CA ASN A 126 17.10 8.45 20.18
C ASN A 126 18.18 8.95 19.20
N GLY A 127 18.93 8.04 18.57
CA GLY A 127 20.06 8.37 17.70
C GLY A 127 19.71 9.32 16.56
N ALA A 128 18.49 9.21 16.03
CA ALA A 128 17.99 10.08 14.95
C ALA A 128 17.70 11.52 15.38
N ILE A 129 17.66 11.82 16.68
CA ILE A 129 17.32 13.14 17.22
C ILE A 129 18.45 13.76 18.05
N LEU A 130 19.69 13.27 17.92
CA LEU A 130 20.82 13.85 18.65
C LEU A 130 21.36 15.12 17.94
N SER A 131 21.77 16.07 18.78
CA SER A 131 22.51 17.26 18.37
C SER A 131 23.97 16.92 18.10
N ALA A 132 24.62 17.69 17.22
CA ALA A 132 26.04 17.51 16.91
C ALA A 132 26.94 17.51 18.16
N GLY A 133 26.61 18.29 19.19
CA GLY A 133 27.34 18.34 20.46
C GLY A 133 27.18 17.08 21.30
N LEU A 134 25.96 16.54 21.42
CA LEU A 134 25.75 15.25 22.11
C LEU A 134 26.38 14.09 21.36
N GLU A 135 26.29 14.09 20.02
CA GLU A 135 26.96 13.11 19.17
C GLU A 135 28.47 13.13 19.40
N SER A 136 29.10 14.31 19.36
CA SER A 136 30.55 14.43 19.61
C SER A 136 30.93 13.87 20.97
N ARG A 137 30.22 14.27 22.04
CA ARG A 137 30.51 13.78 23.41
C ARG A 137 30.38 12.27 23.54
N LEU A 138 29.35 11.69 22.92
CA LEU A 138 29.15 10.23 22.91
C LEU A 138 30.25 9.53 22.12
N CYS A 139 30.65 10.07 20.98
CA CYS A 139 31.72 9.53 20.17
C CYS A 139 33.10 9.65 20.84
N ASP A 140 33.37 10.76 21.52
CA ASP A 140 34.61 10.98 22.25
C ASP A 140 34.74 10.01 23.44
N PHE A 141 33.64 9.76 24.16
CA PHE A 141 33.61 8.74 25.21
C PHE A 141 33.70 7.32 24.64
N ALA A 142 32.96 7.03 23.57
CA ALA A 142 33.00 5.71 22.93
C ALA A 142 34.39 5.39 22.37
N ALA A 143 35.18 6.41 21.98
CA ALA A 143 36.55 6.24 21.54
C ALA A 143 37.53 5.92 22.69
N ASN A 144 37.22 6.29 23.94
CA ASN A 144 38.04 6.02 25.12
C ASN A 144 37.17 5.77 26.38
N PRO A 145 36.44 4.63 26.46
CA PRO A 145 35.50 4.36 27.53
C PRO A 145 36.21 4.17 28.87
N ASN A 146 35.82 4.94 29.89
CA ASN A 146 36.38 4.84 31.23
C ASN A 146 35.27 4.92 32.30
N ASN A 147 35.19 3.91 33.17
CA ASN A 147 34.19 3.81 34.24
C ASN A 147 34.22 5.00 35.20
N SER A 148 35.40 5.53 35.56
CA SER A 148 35.50 6.68 36.46
C SER A 148 35.03 7.98 35.82
N LEU A 149 35.05 8.05 34.49
CA LEU A 149 34.62 9.22 33.72
C LEU A 149 33.17 9.08 33.22
N ALA A 150 32.55 7.91 33.28
CA ALA A 150 31.19 7.70 32.79
C ALA A 150 30.18 8.67 33.42
N HIS A 151 30.29 8.93 34.72
CA HIS A 151 29.43 9.90 35.43
C HIS A 151 29.59 11.35 34.92
N THR A 152 30.73 11.68 34.30
CA THR A 152 31.01 12.99 33.70
C THR A 152 30.46 13.12 32.28
N VAL A 153 30.10 11.99 31.63
CA VAL A 153 29.45 11.96 30.32
C VAL A 153 27.95 12.10 30.53
N GLY A 154 27.55 13.34 30.76
CA GLY A 154 26.17 13.77 30.79
C GLY A 154 26.04 15.14 30.16
N ALA A 155 24.99 15.32 29.37
CA ALA A 155 24.72 16.59 28.71
C ALA A 155 23.24 16.63 28.29
N CYS A 156 22.78 17.84 28.02
CA CYS A 156 21.44 18.06 27.49
C CYS A 156 21.52 18.78 26.16
N GLN A 157 20.43 18.70 25.41
CA GLN A 157 20.20 19.46 24.20
C GLN A 157 18.82 20.12 24.24
N GLN A 158 18.71 21.21 23.49
CA GLN A 158 17.49 21.96 23.32
C GLN A 158 16.84 21.63 21.97
N ASN A 159 15.58 21.21 21.99
CA ASN A 159 14.80 20.99 20.77
C ASN A 159 13.91 22.20 20.53
N VAL A 160 14.15 22.93 19.45
CA VAL A 160 13.44 24.18 19.14
C VAL A 160 12.64 24.08 17.84
N ILE A 161 11.52 24.81 17.77
CA ILE A 161 10.81 25.10 16.52
C ILE A 161 10.71 26.61 16.40
N ALA A 162 11.25 27.17 15.31
CA ALA A 162 11.21 28.62 15.06
C ALA A 162 11.71 29.45 16.27
N GLY A 163 12.73 28.95 16.98
CA GLY A 163 13.31 29.59 18.17
C GLY A 163 12.56 29.37 19.49
N ILE A 164 11.42 28.67 19.48
CA ILE A 164 10.67 28.32 20.70
C ILE A 164 11.07 26.92 21.14
N GLU A 165 11.54 26.79 22.39
CA GLU A 165 11.84 25.50 23.02
C GLU A 165 10.57 24.66 23.14
N GLN A 166 10.62 23.42 22.63
CA GLN A 166 9.52 22.46 22.70
C GLN A 166 9.82 21.31 23.67
N SER A 167 11.08 20.91 23.75
CA SER A 167 11.54 19.85 24.65
C SER A 167 13.02 20.01 24.95
N VAL A 168 13.44 19.42 26.07
CA VAL A 168 14.83 19.24 26.46
C VAL A 168 15.10 17.75 26.48
N VAL A 169 16.17 17.33 25.81
CA VAL A 169 16.62 15.95 25.82
C VAL A 169 17.91 15.88 26.60
N CYS A 170 17.95 15.10 27.67
CA CYS A 170 19.17 14.89 28.44
C CYS A 170 19.59 13.44 28.34
N MET A 171 20.89 13.21 28.32
CA MET A 171 21.44 11.87 28.38
C MET A 171 22.60 11.82 29.34
N TRP A 172 22.79 10.65 29.94
CA TRP A 172 23.95 10.37 30.78
C TRP A 172 24.26 8.88 30.79
N LEU A 173 25.50 8.57 31.18
CA LEU A 173 25.98 7.21 31.35
C LEU A 173 26.14 6.87 32.83
N VAL A 174 25.75 5.64 33.18
CA VAL A 174 26.01 5.03 34.48
C VAL A 174 26.82 3.75 34.23
N PRO A 175 27.93 3.50 34.95
CA PRO A 175 28.67 2.26 34.81
C PRO A 175 27.84 1.08 35.35
N GLY A 176 27.86 -0.03 34.61
CA GLY A 176 27.12 -1.26 34.96
C GLY A 176 25.82 -1.45 34.17
N ASN A 177 25.15 -2.56 34.46
CA ASN A 177 23.86 -2.93 33.89
C ASN A 177 22.73 -2.65 34.90
N ASP A 178 21.95 -1.60 34.69
CA ASP A 178 20.81 -1.28 35.55
C ASP A 178 19.52 -2.05 35.17
N LEU A 179 19.53 -2.85 34.09
CA LEU A 179 18.41 -3.75 33.74
C LEU A 179 18.47 -5.05 34.56
N ASP A 180 19.66 -5.62 34.70
CA ASP A 180 19.94 -6.77 35.57
C ASP A 180 20.88 -6.31 36.69
N ALA A 181 20.31 -6.05 37.88
CA ALA A 181 20.98 -5.48 39.06
C ALA A 181 22.19 -6.30 39.61
N THR A 182 22.64 -7.33 38.90
CA THR A 182 23.65 -8.31 39.28
C THR A 182 24.98 -8.17 38.54
N ALA A 183 25.13 -7.30 37.52
CA ALA A 183 26.35 -7.23 36.71
C ALA A 183 27.08 -5.87 36.74
N LEU A 184 28.04 -5.72 37.67
CA LEU A 184 29.12 -4.74 37.59
C LEU A 184 30.21 -5.24 36.63
N ALA A 185 29.91 -5.31 35.33
CA ALA A 185 30.89 -5.69 34.33
C ALA A 185 31.67 -4.44 33.84
N PRO A 186 33.01 -4.52 33.71
CA PRO A 186 33.79 -3.43 33.12
C PRO A 186 33.35 -3.20 31.66
N HIS A 187 33.34 -1.93 31.21
CA HIS A 187 32.93 -1.51 29.86
C HIS A 187 31.46 -1.72 29.47
N ILE A 188 30.61 -2.14 30.42
CA ILE A 188 29.16 -2.07 30.27
C ILE A 188 28.66 -0.78 30.91
N TYR A 189 27.85 -0.04 30.16
CA TYR A 189 27.26 1.22 30.60
C TYR A 189 25.76 1.19 30.36
N THR A 190 24.99 1.68 31.33
CA THR A 190 23.59 1.99 31.11
C THR A 190 23.50 3.41 30.56
N TYR A 191 22.96 3.53 29.36
CA TYR A 191 22.63 4.80 28.74
C TYR A 191 21.22 5.20 29.11
N TYR A 192 21.11 6.31 29.81
CA TYR A 192 19.85 6.95 30.10
C TYR A 192 19.63 8.10 29.12
N ASN A 193 18.38 8.21 28.67
CA ASN A 193 17.92 9.32 27.87
C ASN A 193 16.54 9.77 28.38
N THR A 194 16.41 11.06 28.68
CA THR A 194 15.14 11.68 29.02
C THR A 194 14.68 12.56 27.87
N PHE A 195 13.41 12.45 27.51
CA PHE A 195 12.72 13.37 26.62
C PHE A 195 11.74 14.17 27.47
N HIS A 196 12.21 15.31 27.97
CA HIS A 196 11.42 16.20 28.81
C HIS A 196 10.65 17.19 27.93
N MET A 197 9.33 17.13 27.95
CA MET A 197 8.49 18.10 27.24
C MET A 197 8.31 19.32 28.13
N THR A 198 8.60 20.52 27.62
CA THR A 198 8.56 21.77 28.40
C THR A 198 7.38 22.70 28.07
N PRO A 199 6.11 22.22 27.99
CA PRO A 199 4.99 23.13 27.79
C PRO A 199 4.73 23.91 29.08
N SER A 200 4.46 25.22 28.97
CA SER A 200 3.97 25.98 30.11
C SER A 200 2.57 25.49 30.53
N VAL A 201 2.27 25.53 31.83
CA VAL A 201 0.93 25.14 32.33
C VAL A 201 -0.16 25.99 31.67
N ALA A 202 0.10 27.29 31.47
CA ALA A 202 -0.80 28.19 30.74
C ALA A 202 -1.04 27.73 29.29
N PHE A 203 0.00 27.25 28.60
CA PHE A 203 -0.13 26.67 27.25
C PHE A 203 -0.97 25.40 27.26
N LEU A 204 -0.80 24.51 28.25
CA LEU A 204 -1.60 23.28 28.38
C LEU A 204 -3.09 23.58 28.60
N TYR A 205 -3.42 24.53 29.48
CA TYR A 205 -4.82 24.99 29.65
C TYR A 205 -5.36 25.65 28.39
N SER A 206 -4.55 26.45 27.71
CA SER A 206 -4.93 27.07 26.43
C SER A 206 -5.20 26.02 25.36
N LYS A 207 -4.39 24.96 25.30
CA LYS A 207 -4.53 23.81 24.40
C LYS A 207 -5.77 22.97 24.71
N LEU A 208 -6.07 22.76 25.99
CA LEU A 208 -7.31 22.11 26.42
C LEU A 208 -8.54 22.95 26.05
N GLY A 209 -8.53 24.24 26.35
CA GLY A 209 -9.58 25.18 25.95
C GLY A 209 -9.78 25.20 24.44
N TRP A 210 -8.68 25.24 23.67
CA TRP A 210 -8.68 25.14 22.21
C TRP A 210 -9.35 23.85 21.71
N ARG A 211 -9.01 22.68 22.28
CA ARG A 211 -9.60 21.39 21.90
C ARG A 211 -11.06 21.25 22.31
N LEU A 212 -11.46 21.81 23.45
CA LEU A 212 -12.86 21.87 23.85
C LEU A 212 -13.67 22.76 22.90
N LEU A 213 -13.17 23.95 22.59
CA LEU A 213 -13.77 24.85 21.59
C LEU A 213 -13.87 24.16 20.23
N LEU A 214 -12.85 23.41 19.82
CA LEU A 214 -12.89 22.64 18.58
C LEU A 214 -13.90 21.51 18.61
N THR A 215 -14.00 20.79 19.72
CA THR A 215 -15.00 19.74 19.92
C THR A 215 -16.41 20.33 19.81
N PHE A 216 -16.68 21.46 20.46
CA PHE A 216 -17.95 22.18 20.33
C PHE A 216 -18.18 22.70 18.91
N TYR A 217 -17.14 23.23 18.25
CA TYR A 217 -17.25 23.72 16.89
C TYR A 217 -17.56 22.60 15.90
N ILE A 218 -16.85 21.47 15.97
CA ILE A 218 -17.10 20.28 15.14
C ILE A 218 -18.50 19.74 15.43
N GLY A 219 -18.91 19.67 16.70
CA GLY A 219 -20.27 19.29 17.10
C GLY A 219 -21.33 20.22 16.51
N TYR A 220 -21.12 21.54 16.59
CA TYR A 220 -22.00 22.54 15.99
C TYR A 220 -22.08 22.40 14.47
N ARG A 221 -20.96 22.17 13.78
CA ARG A 221 -20.93 21.92 12.33
C ARG A 221 -21.65 20.63 11.97
N ALA A 222 -21.42 19.54 12.70
CA ALA A 222 -22.11 18.27 12.49
C ALA A 222 -23.62 18.41 12.70
N TRP A 223 -24.03 19.16 13.72
CA TRP A 223 -25.44 19.46 13.97
C TRP A 223 -26.07 20.30 12.84
N ARG A 224 -25.47 21.46 12.55
CA ARG A 224 -25.99 22.44 11.60
C ARG A 224 -26.03 21.90 10.17
N ASP A 225 -24.96 21.24 9.74
CA ASP A 225 -24.77 20.87 8.34
C ASP A 225 -25.25 19.44 8.02
N TYR A 226 -25.55 18.61 9.03
CA TYR A 226 -25.97 17.21 8.82
C TYR A 226 -27.20 16.80 9.62
N TYR A 227 -27.11 16.78 10.96
CA TYR A 227 -28.19 16.20 11.78
C TYR A 227 -29.50 17.00 11.74
N ARG A 228 -29.44 18.33 11.63
CA ARG A 228 -30.64 19.15 11.42
C ARG A 228 -31.41 18.70 10.17
N HIS A 229 -30.69 18.47 9.06
CA HIS A 229 -31.31 18.01 7.82
C HIS A 229 -31.85 16.57 7.94
N CYS A 230 -31.19 15.72 8.72
CA CYS A 230 -31.73 14.38 9.01
C CYS A 230 -33.08 14.44 9.73
N ILE A 231 -33.29 15.43 10.61
CA ILE A 231 -34.59 15.65 11.27
C ILE A 231 -35.64 16.13 10.27
N ASP A 232 -35.28 17.07 9.40
CA ASP A 232 -36.17 17.55 8.34
C ASP A 232 -36.58 16.40 7.40
N LEU A 233 -35.63 15.52 7.06
CA LEU A 233 -35.90 14.31 6.28
C LEU A 233 -36.91 13.37 6.94
N VAL A 234 -36.82 13.15 8.25
CA VAL A 234 -37.77 12.31 8.99
C VAL A 234 -39.18 12.91 8.93
N ARG A 235 -39.30 14.25 8.95
CA ARG A 235 -40.60 14.93 8.79
C ARG A 235 -41.15 14.76 7.37
N ASP A 236 -40.31 14.94 6.36
CA ASP A 236 -40.70 14.84 4.95
C ASP A 236 -41.03 13.40 4.53
N CYS A 237 -40.49 12.40 5.22
CA CYS A 237 -40.82 10.99 5.01
C CYS A 237 -42.32 10.66 5.23
N SER A 238 -43.04 11.48 6.01
CA SER A 238 -44.49 11.34 6.19
C SER A 238 -45.29 11.65 4.91
N LEU A 239 -44.67 12.37 3.95
CA LEU A 239 -45.28 12.77 2.70
C LEU A 239 -45.12 11.71 1.58
N VAL A 240 -44.34 10.65 1.84
CA VAL A 240 -44.11 9.57 0.88
C VAL A 240 -45.30 8.61 0.88
N SER A 241 -45.81 8.26 -0.29
CA SER A 241 -46.89 7.30 -0.45
C SER A 241 -46.45 5.88 -0.04
N GLY A 242 -46.97 5.38 1.09
CA GLY A 242 -46.73 4.02 1.59
C GLY A 242 -47.45 3.78 2.92
N ALA A 243 -47.44 2.54 3.43
CA ALA A 243 -48.01 2.26 4.75
C ALA A 243 -47.04 2.62 5.89
N ARG A 244 -45.74 2.38 5.65
CA ARG A 244 -44.66 2.69 6.59
C ARG A 244 -43.41 3.14 5.86
N CYS A 245 -42.67 4.06 6.45
CA CYS A 245 -41.42 4.60 5.93
C CYS A 245 -40.33 4.42 7.00
N GLU A 246 -39.21 3.79 6.66
CA GLU A 246 -38.07 3.55 7.55
C GLU A 246 -36.83 4.32 7.07
N VAL A 247 -36.24 5.14 7.94
CA VAL A 247 -35.07 5.97 7.61
C VAL A 247 -33.78 5.36 8.17
N PHE A 248 -32.77 5.26 7.32
CA PHE A 248 -31.39 4.91 7.65
C PHE A 248 -30.50 6.13 7.42
N PHE A 249 -29.84 6.59 8.48
CA PHE A 249 -28.92 7.71 8.45
C PHE A 249 -27.53 7.27 7.96
N GLY A 250 -26.88 8.16 7.21
CA GLY A 250 -25.46 8.08 6.91
C GLY A 250 -24.62 8.62 8.09
N ASP A 251 -23.42 9.13 7.80
CA ASP A 251 -22.61 9.80 8.82
C ASP A 251 -21.95 11.11 8.34
N PRO A 252 -21.68 12.05 9.25
CA PRO A 252 -21.18 13.38 8.90
C PRO A 252 -19.67 13.42 8.63
N THR A 253 -18.96 12.28 8.67
CA THR A 253 -17.48 12.27 8.70
C THR A 253 -16.89 13.02 7.52
N SER A 254 -17.28 12.67 6.29
CA SER A 254 -16.75 13.34 5.09
C SER A 254 -17.11 14.82 5.03
N LEU A 255 -18.19 15.28 5.68
CA LEU A 255 -18.53 16.70 5.72
C LEU A 255 -17.56 17.49 6.59
N ILE A 256 -17.24 16.94 7.77
CA ILE A 256 -16.35 17.56 8.74
C ILE A 256 -14.89 17.54 8.25
N LEU A 257 -14.44 16.38 7.76
CA LEU A 257 -13.06 16.19 7.26
C LEU A 257 -12.72 17.06 6.05
N LEU A 258 -13.73 17.62 5.40
CA LEU A 258 -13.62 18.44 4.21
C LEU A 258 -13.77 19.93 4.46
N ASN A 259 -14.18 20.31 5.67
CA ASN A 259 -14.27 21.70 6.02
C ASN A 259 -12.84 22.25 6.11
N PRO A 260 -12.41 23.15 5.20
CA PRO A 260 -11.02 23.60 5.13
C PRO A 260 -10.59 24.26 6.44
N LEU A 261 -11.50 24.94 7.13
CA LEU A 261 -11.22 25.55 8.43
C LEU A 261 -10.96 24.48 9.49
N VAL A 262 -11.78 23.42 9.55
CA VAL A 262 -11.57 22.31 10.49
C VAL A 262 -10.24 21.63 10.21
N THR A 263 -9.93 21.29 8.95
CA THR A 263 -8.66 20.62 8.60
C THR A 263 -7.43 21.49 8.86
N VAL A 264 -7.51 22.79 8.62
CA VAL A 264 -6.43 23.75 8.93
C VAL A 264 -6.22 23.80 10.43
N ILE A 265 -7.30 24.00 11.20
CA ILE A 265 -7.21 24.12 12.64
C ILE A 265 -6.74 22.81 13.29
N MET A 266 -7.23 21.66 12.85
CA MET A 266 -6.76 20.36 13.33
C MET A 266 -5.30 20.09 12.95
N SER A 267 -4.86 20.54 11.77
CA SER A 267 -3.44 20.47 11.40
C SER A 267 -2.60 21.36 12.32
N ILE A 268 -3.08 22.55 12.67
CA ILE A 268 -2.42 23.42 13.66
C ILE A 268 -2.38 22.73 15.04
N ASP A 269 -3.44 22.05 15.47
CA ASP A 269 -3.44 21.28 16.73
C ASP A 269 -2.37 20.16 16.75
N VAL A 270 -2.12 19.51 15.60
CA VAL A 270 -1.00 18.58 15.43
C VAL A 270 0.34 19.29 15.60
N TRP A 271 0.55 20.46 14.97
CA TRP A 271 1.77 21.26 15.13
C TRP A 271 1.99 21.76 16.56
N LEU A 272 0.93 22.18 17.25
CA LEU A 272 0.95 22.57 18.67
C LEU A 272 1.30 21.39 19.60
N SER A 273 1.39 20.18 19.07
CA SER A 273 1.74 18.95 19.79
C SER A 273 3.08 18.37 19.36
N SER A 274 3.95 19.17 18.73
CA SER A 274 5.24 18.74 18.16
C SER A 274 6.15 17.96 19.12
N ALA A 275 6.30 18.41 20.37
CA ALA A 275 7.09 17.70 21.39
C ALA A 275 6.56 16.27 21.64
N VAL A 276 5.23 16.13 21.71
CA VAL A 276 4.56 14.85 21.92
C VAL A 276 4.67 13.97 20.67
N ILE A 277 4.71 14.56 19.46
CA ILE A 277 5.00 13.82 18.23
C ILE A 277 6.41 13.22 18.28
N GLY A 278 7.40 13.98 18.74
CA GLY A 278 8.76 13.47 18.94
C GLY A 278 8.79 12.29 19.92
N SER A 279 8.14 12.45 21.08
CA SER A 279 8.02 11.38 22.09
C SER A 279 7.31 10.12 21.57
N SER A 280 6.13 10.27 20.95
CA SER A 280 5.38 9.14 20.39
C SER A 280 6.11 8.45 19.24
N THR A 281 6.96 9.17 18.50
CA THR A 281 7.85 8.60 17.48
C THR A 281 8.92 7.72 18.14
N LEU A 282 9.53 8.18 19.25
CA LEU A 282 10.46 7.36 20.01
C LEU A 282 9.77 6.11 20.59
N ALA A 283 8.55 6.26 21.14
CA ALA A 283 7.75 5.14 21.62
C ALA A 283 7.40 4.14 20.51
N ALA A 284 7.08 4.62 19.30
CA ALA A 284 6.85 3.77 18.12
C ALA A 284 8.10 3.03 17.62
N VAL A 285 9.30 3.41 18.07
CA VAL A 285 10.56 2.69 17.81
C VAL A 285 10.85 1.62 18.87
N GLN A 286 10.19 1.67 20.04
CA GLN A 286 10.39 0.72 21.15
C GLN A 286 9.53 -0.54 20.99
N VAL A 287 10.00 -1.52 20.22
CA VAL A 287 9.29 -2.82 20.07
C VAL A 287 9.41 -3.71 21.31
N ASP A 288 10.40 -3.45 22.17
CA ASP A 288 10.58 -4.17 23.43
C ASP A 288 9.41 -3.95 24.41
N ASP A 289 8.73 -2.80 24.33
CA ASP A 289 7.50 -2.52 25.06
C ASP A 289 6.33 -2.36 24.07
N LEU A 290 5.65 -3.47 23.81
CA LEU A 290 4.54 -3.53 22.85
C LEU A 290 3.41 -2.55 23.18
N TRP A 291 3.18 -2.24 24.47
CA TRP A 291 2.14 -1.30 24.86
C TRP A 291 2.50 0.12 24.42
N GLN A 292 3.75 0.54 24.63
CA GLN A 292 4.22 1.87 24.20
C GLN A 292 4.29 1.99 22.69
N PHE A 293 4.70 0.92 22.00
CA PHE A 293 4.62 0.84 20.55
C PHE A 293 3.20 1.10 20.05
N ILE A 294 2.21 0.41 20.62
CA ILE A 294 0.79 0.57 20.25
C ILE A 294 0.29 1.97 20.60
N ALA A 295 0.61 2.47 21.79
CA ALA A 295 0.21 3.81 22.24
C ALA A 295 0.80 4.91 21.34
N GLY A 296 2.08 4.81 20.99
CA GLY A 296 2.76 5.67 20.03
C GLY A 296 2.09 5.63 18.65
N CYS A 297 1.80 4.43 18.12
CA CYS A 297 1.09 4.27 16.84
C CYS A 297 -0.33 4.86 16.86
N ILE A 298 -1.10 4.65 17.93
CA ILE A 298 -2.44 5.23 18.10
C ILE A 298 -2.34 6.75 18.11
N TYR A 299 -1.38 7.32 18.83
CA TYR A 299 -1.19 8.76 18.87
C TYR A 299 -0.77 9.32 17.50
N LEU A 300 0.18 8.67 16.81
CA LEU A 300 0.64 9.05 15.48
C LEU A 300 -0.46 8.90 14.41
N SER A 301 -1.51 8.11 14.64
CA SER A 301 -2.68 8.07 13.74
C SER A 301 -3.35 9.44 13.55
N ARG A 302 -3.15 10.39 14.49
CA ARG A 302 -3.60 11.79 14.38
C ARG A 302 -2.97 12.53 13.19
N MET A 303 -1.86 12.03 12.62
CA MET A 303 -1.30 12.57 11.37
C MET A 303 -2.27 12.47 10.19
N VAL A 304 -3.36 11.70 10.31
CA VAL A 304 -4.46 11.68 9.34
C VAL A 304 -5.05 13.08 9.08
N TRP A 305 -5.01 14.00 10.06
CA TRP A 305 -5.50 15.38 9.83
C TRP A 305 -4.66 16.14 8.81
N ILE A 306 -3.36 15.84 8.72
CA ILE A 306 -2.47 16.37 7.68
C ILE A 306 -2.82 15.76 6.32
N ALA A 307 -3.15 14.47 6.27
CA ALA A 307 -3.64 13.81 5.06
C ALA A 307 -4.96 14.44 4.56
N TYR A 308 -5.90 14.74 5.46
CA TYR A 308 -7.15 15.41 5.10
C TYR A 308 -6.95 16.87 4.70
N PHE A 309 -6.06 17.61 5.38
CA PHE A 309 -5.68 18.96 4.98
C PHE A 309 -5.06 18.99 3.58
N SER A 310 -4.16 18.06 3.29
CA SER A 310 -3.58 17.88 1.96
C SER A 310 -4.65 17.61 0.89
N LEU A 311 -5.66 16.78 1.21
CA LEU A 311 -6.81 16.57 0.33
C LEU A 311 -7.68 17.82 0.17
N ALA A 312 -7.88 18.63 1.21
CA ALA A 312 -8.61 19.89 1.13
C ALA A 312 -7.87 20.91 0.23
N CYS A 313 -6.56 21.08 0.42
CA CYS A 313 -5.71 21.88 -0.46
C CYS A 313 -5.74 21.36 -1.90
N SER A 314 -5.65 20.04 -2.08
CA SER A 314 -5.74 19.41 -3.39
C SER A 314 -7.09 19.68 -4.04
N ALA A 315 -8.21 19.62 -3.31
CA ALA A 315 -9.53 19.97 -3.87
C ALA A 315 -9.56 21.40 -4.41
N VAL A 316 -9.01 22.37 -3.67
CA VAL A 316 -8.92 23.77 -4.10
C VAL A 316 -8.02 23.90 -5.34
N ALA A 317 -6.85 23.25 -5.34
CA ALA A 317 -5.93 23.26 -6.47
C ALA A 317 -6.57 22.63 -7.72
N LEU A 318 -7.24 21.49 -7.57
CA LEU A 318 -7.93 20.80 -8.65
C LEU A 318 -9.04 21.68 -9.25
N LYS A 319 -9.79 22.40 -8.42
CA LYS A 319 -10.82 23.37 -8.85
C LYS A 319 -10.21 24.54 -9.61
N ARG A 320 -9.15 25.15 -9.07
CA ARG A 320 -8.47 26.28 -9.72
C ARG A 320 -7.82 25.89 -11.05
N LEU A 321 -7.33 24.67 -11.16
CA LEU A 321 -6.66 24.15 -12.35
C LEU A 321 -7.60 23.46 -13.35
N GLY A 322 -8.90 23.30 -13.03
CA GLY A 322 -9.86 22.56 -13.85
C GLY A 322 -9.46 21.08 -14.03
N MET A 323 -8.85 20.50 -13.00
CA MET A 323 -8.28 19.15 -12.99
C MET A 323 -9.12 18.16 -12.16
N GLU A 324 -10.35 18.49 -11.80
CA GLU A 324 -11.24 17.64 -11.00
C GLU A 324 -11.49 16.28 -11.64
N ALA A 325 -11.46 16.21 -12.99
CA ALA A 325 -11.56 14.96 -13.73
C ALA A 325 -10.30 14.06 -13.67
N ARG A 326 -9.19 14.58 -13.12
CA ARG A 326 -7.90 13.90 -12.98
C ARG A 326 -7.66 13.33 -11.58
N PHE A 327 -8.64 13.45 -10.69
CA PHE A 327 -8.51 13.02 -9.31
C PHE A 327 -9.72 12.15 -8.93
N THR A 328 -9.46 10.95 -8.42
CA THR A 328 -10.53 10.13 -7.85
C THR A 328 -10.76 10.54 -6.42
N PRO A 329 -12.01 10.82 -6.01
CA PRO A 329 -12.29 11.01 -4.61
C PRO A 329 -11.92 9.75 -3.83
N VAL A 330 -11.00 9.89 -2.88
CA VAL A 330 -10.54 8.78 -2.05
C VAL A 330 -11.50 8.52 -0.88
N ASP A 331 -11.62 7.27 -0.44
CA ASP A 331 -12.41 6.90 0.72
C ASP A 331 -11.74 7.44 1.99
N PRO A 332 -12.43 8.25 2.83
CA PRO A 332 -11.86 8.82 4.06
C PRO A 332 -11.31 7.76 5.03
N THR A 333 -11.89 6.57 5.05
CA THR A 333 -11.49 5.46 5.93
C THR A 333 -10.19 4.83 5.44
N LEU A 334 -10.06 4.64 4.12
CA LEU A 334 -8.81 4.13 3.54
C LEU A 334 -7.67 5.13 3.72
N VAL A 335 -7.96 6.43 3.64
CA VAL A 335 -6.99 7.48 3.94
C VAL A 335 -6.55 7.41 5.42
N ALA A 336 -7.49 7.21 6.35
CA ALA A 336 -7.16 7.05 7.76
C ALA A 336 -6.26 5.84 8.03
N LEU A 337 -6.59 4.70 7.44
CA LEU A 337 -5.77 3.49 7.55
C LEU A 337 -4.37 3.71 6.96
N ALA A 338 -4.28 4.25 5.74
CA ALA A 338 -3.00 4.51 5.08
C ALA A 338 -2.14 5.50 5.89
N ALA A 339 -2.72 6.59 6.40
CA ALA A 339 -2.01 7.55 7.23
C ALA A 339 -1.53 6.94 8.55
N ALA A 340 -2.34 6.09 9.21
CA ALA A 340 -1.94 5.40 10.43
C ALA A 340 -0.79 4.39 10.20
N PHE A 341 -0.83 3.63 9.10
CA PHE A 341 0.26 2.71 8.74
C PHE A 341 1.57 3.44 8.39
N VAL A 342 1.47 4.58 7.71
CA VAL A 342 2.64 5.41 7.35
C VAL A 342 3.19 6.15 8.56
N ALA A 343 2.34 6.64 9.46
CA ALA A 343 2.78 7.40 10.62
C ALA A 343 3.27 6.52 11.78
N GLY A 344 2.81 5.26 11.90
CA GLY A 344 3.25 4.31 12.92
C GLY A 344 4.32 3.34 12.40
N PRO A 345 3.95 2.16 11.87
CA PRO A 345 4.90 1.13 11.43
C PRO A 345 6.01 1.58 10.48
N LEU A 346 5.73 2.47 9.52
CA LEU A 346 6.78 2.95 8.60
C LEU A 346 7.78 3.88 9.32
N THR A 347 7.38 4.54 10.40
CA THR A 347 8.28 5.36 11.23
C THR A 347 9.30 4.49 11.97
N TYR A 348 8.90 3.28 12.40
CA TYR A 348 9.85 2.29 12.93
C TYR A 348 10.93 1.96 11.89
N GLU A 349 10.52 1.64 10.66
CA GLU A 349 11.44 1.36 9.55
C GLU A 349 12.36 2.56 9.25
N GLN A 350 11.83 3.78 9.27
CA GLN A 350 12.61 5.00 9.11
C GLN A 350 13.65 5.18 10.23
N GLY A 351 13.31 4.82 11.47
CA GLY A 351 14.21 4.90 12.62
C GLY A 351 15.32 3.85 12.61
N GLN A 352 15.06 2.66 12.07
CA GLN A 352 16.05 1.59 11.95
C GLN A 352 16.95 1.72 10.71
N THR A 353 16.55 2.52 9.72
CA THR A 353 17.30 2.69 8.48
C THR A 353 18.35 3.80 8.61
N ALA A 354 19.64 3.45 8.56
CA ALA A 354 20.75 4.40 8.64
C ALA A 354 20.64 5.59 7.66
N THR A 355 20.12 5.36 6.45
CA THR A 355 19.87 6.42 5.45
C THR A 355 18.83 7.43 5.93
N PHE A 356 17.68 6.98 6.43
CA PHE A 356 16.63 7.87 6.93
C PHE A 356 17.09 8.58 8.20
N THR A 357 17.76 7.87 9.11
CA THR A 357 18.39 8.46 10.30
C THR A 357 19.38 9.57 9.92
N ARG A 358 20.20 9.39 8.87
CA ARG A 358 21.09 10.44 8.35
C ARG A 358 20.32 11.63 7.76
N ILE A 359 19.23 11.38 7.04
CA ILE A 359 18.36 12.45 6.51
C ILE A 359 17.73 13.25 7.66
N TYR A 360 17.24 12.58 8.70
CA TYR A 360 16.68 13.22 9.88
C TYR A 360 17.73 14.02 10.64
N LEU A 361 18.90 13.44 10.91
CA LEU A 361 20.03 14.14 11.53
C LEU A 361 20.43 15.39 10.73
N TRP A 362 20.43 15.29 9.40
CA TRP A 362 20.67 16.44 8.53
C TRP A 362 19.59 17.51 8.69
N PHE A 363 18.31 17.14 8.67
CA PHE A 363 17.22 18.09 8.91
C PHE A 363 17.31 18.76 10.28
N PHE A 364 17.61 18.00 11.34
CA PHE A 364 17.70 18.51 12.71
C PHE A 364 18.89 19.45 12.94
N ASN A 365 20.04 19.17 12.31
CA ASN A 365 21.28 19.92 12.55
C ASN A 365 21.56 21.02 11.51
N SER A 366 20.98 20.98 10.30
CA SER A 366 21.34 21.90 9.19
C SER A 366 21.10 23.39 9.46
N ARG A 367 20.15 23.72 10.35
CA ARG A 367 19.79 25.10 10.73
C ARG A 367 19.88 25.33 12.24
N ALA A 368 20.50 24.41 12.97
CA ALA A 368 20.72 24.57 14.39
C ALA A 368 21.64 25.79 14.65
N PRO A 369 21.26 26.71 15.55
CA PRO A 369 22.08 27.89 15.86
C PRO A 369 23.38 27.53 16.58
N ASN A 370 23.35 26.47 17.39
CA ASN A 370 24.42 26.04 18.28
C ASN A 370 24.54 24.50 18.26
N PRO A 371 25.69 23.92 18.62
CA PRO A 371 25.89 22.47 18.64
C PRO A 371 25.04 21.74 19.70
N HIS A 372 24.44 22.46 20.65
CA HIS A 372 23.55 21.91 21.70
C HIS A 372 22.06 22.04 21.35
N THR A 373 21.73 22.49 20.14
CA THR A 373 20.35 22.76 19.73
C THR A 373 20.04 21.96 18.47
N ILE A 374 18.81 21.48 18.35
CA ILE A 374 18.29 20.96 17.08
C ILE A 374 17.02 21.72 16.68
N ASP A 375 16.87 21.97 15.38
CA ASP A 375 15.63 22.50 14.82
C ASP A 375 14.75 21.34 14.33
N ILE A 376 13.67 21.07 15.06
CA ILE A 376 12.78 19.95 14.73
C ILE A 376 11.77 20.31 13.63
N GLY A 377 11.67 21.58 13.22
CA GLY A 377 10.69 22.06 12.25
C GLY A 377 10.83 21.43 10.87
N TYR A 378 12.06 21.32 10.34
CA TYR A 378 12.29 20.73 9.01
C TYR A 378 12.00 19.22 8.98
N ALA A 379 12.44 18.50 10.02
CA ALA A 379 12.20 17.06 10.15
C ALA A 379 10.71 16.74 10.29
N ILE A 380 10.00 17.50 11.12
CA ILE A 380 8.54 17.39 11.25
C ILE A 380 7.88 17.74 9.92
N PHE A 381 8.29 18.82 9.25
CA PHE A 381 7.72 19.17 7.94
C PHE A 381 7.91 18.05 6.92
N PHE A 382 9.11 17.45 6.83
CA PHE A 382 9.37 16.31 5.96
C PHE A 382 8.47 15.13 6.30
N PHE A 383 8.38 14.75 7.58
CA PHE A 383 7.51 13.68 8.06
C PHE A 383 6.03 13.94 7.70
N LEU A 384 5.51 15.13 8.00
CA LEU A 384 4.14 15.52 7.68
C LEU A 384 3.88 15.58 6.18
N PHE A 385 4.87 15.99 5.38
CA PHE A 385 4.78 15.97 3.92
C PHE A 385 4.64 14.54 3.39
N THR A 386 5.40 13.57 3.94
CA THR A 386 5.25 12.17 3.52
C THR A 386 3.85 11.64 3.79
N VAL A 387 3.28 11.89 4.99
CA VAL A 387 1.90 11.50 5.32
C VAL A 387 0.87 12.23 4.43
N GLY A 388 1.07 13.53 4.21
CA GLY A 388 0.18 14.36 3.39
C GLY A 388 0.20 14.02 1.89
N ALA A 389 1.32 13.51 1.37
CA ALA A 389 1.47 13.14 -0.04
C ALA A 389 0.72 11.84 -0.38
N VAL A 390 0.65 10.88 0.56
CA VAL A 390 0.02 9.56 0.37
C VAL A 390 -1.39 9.64 -0.25
N PRO A 391 -2.38 10.34 0.34
CA PRO A 391 -3.73 10.36 -0.21
C PRO A 391 -3.83 11.09 -1.57
N VAL A 392 -2.94 12.05 -1.83
CA VAL A 392 -2.88 12.77 -3.11
C VAL A 392 -2.37 11.84 -4.19
N VAL A 393 -1.29 11.10 -3.91
CA VAL A 393 -0.75 10.07 -4.81
C VAL A 393 -1.80 9.00 -5.06
N ILE A 394 -2.50 8.51 -4.02
CA ILE A 394 -3.58 7.53 -4.18
C ILE A 394 -4.69 8.08 -5.08
N GLY A 395 -5.16 9.32 -4.86
CA GLY A 395 -6.25 9.90 -5.66
C GLY A 395 -5.88 10.15 -7.12
N LEU A 396 -4.62 10.55 -7.38
CA LEU A 396 -4.07 10.71 -8.73
C LEU A 396 -3.83 9.35 -9.42
N ALA A 397 -3.26 8.38 -8.71
CA ALA A 397 -2.99 7.04 -9.21
C ALA A 397 -4.29 6.26 -9.47
N SER A 398 -5.31 6.48 -8.64
CA SER A 398 -6.62 5.84 -8.76
C SER A 398 -7.48 6.47 -9.85
N CYS A 399 -7.07 7.61 -10.44
CA CYS A 399 -7.84 8.35 -11.44
C CYS A 399 -8.37 7.44 -12.58
N PRO A 400 -9.68 7.21 -12.68
CA PRO A 400 -10.28 6.74 -13.91
C PRO A 400 -10.30 7.93 -14.87
N SER A 401 -9.37 8.01 -15.82
CA SER A 401 -9.30 9.18 -16.72
C SER A 401 -10.64 9.37 -17.46
N VAL A 402 -11.32 10.49 -17.15
CA VAL A 402 -12.36 11.17 -17.94
C VAL A 402 -13.46 10.22 -18.46
N GLN A 403 -14.39 9.85 -17.58
CA GLN A 403 -15.77 9.58 -18.03
C GLN A 403 -16.26 10.81 -18.84
N SER A 404 -16.95 10.54 -19.95
CA SER A 404 -17.35 11.59 -20.87
C SER A 404 -18.48 12.38 -20.25
N THR A 405 -18.48 13.67 -20.56
CA THR A 405 -19.52 14.69 -20.37
C THR A 405 -20.89 14.36 -20.97
N VAL A 406 -21.14 13.13 -21.42
CA VAL A 406 -22.47 12.68 -21.85
C VAL A 406 -23.21 12.22 -20.60
N THR A 407 -24.16 13.04 -20.15
CA THR A 407 -25.23 12.60 -19.26
C THR A 407 -25.90 11.38 -19.88
N PRO A 408 -25.77 10.18 -19.29
CA PRO A 408 -26.33 8.97 -19.87
C PRO A 408 -27.85 9.04 -19.79
N ALA A 409 -28.51 9.15 -20.93
CA ALA A 409 -29.96 9.02 -21.04
C ALA A 409 -30.33 7.52 -20.95
N GLY A 410 -30.52 6.99 -19.74
CA GLY A 410 -30.97 5.60 -19.57
C GLY A 410 -31.14 5.17 -18.10
N GLY A 411 -32.31 4.62 -17.76
CA GLY A 411 -32.71 4.27 -16.39
C GLY A 411 -31.81 3.24 -15.66
N ASN A 412 -31.13 2.33 -16.40
CA ASN A 412 -30.37 1.24 -15.79
C ASN A 412 -29.03 1.66 -15.13
N MET A 413 -28.45 2.82 -15.47
CA MET A 413 -27.23 3.29 -14.81
C MET A 413 -27.51 4.12 -13.55
N MET A 414 -28.69 4.76 -13.45
CA MET A 414 -29.16 5.41 -12.21
C MET A 414 -29.32 4.40 -11.06
N VAL A 415 -29.81 3.19 -11.36
CA VAL A 415 -29.95 2.10 -10.36
C VAL A 415 -28.61 1.78 -9.70
N ARG A 416 -27.48 1.80 -10.42
CA ARG A 416 -26.15 1.54 -9.85
C ARG A 416 -25.82 2.51 -8.71
N TYR A 417 -26.03 3.80 -8.95
CA TYR A 417 -25.74 4.85 -7.97
C TYR A 417 -26.73 4.83 -6.80
N ALA A 418 -27.95 4.33 -7.02
CA ALA A 418 -28.95 4.13 -5.97
C ALA A 418 -28.62 2.94 -5.04
N THR A 419 -27.85 1.94 -5.50
CA THR A 419 -27.60 0.72 -4.71
C THR A 419 -26.68 0.94 -3.50
N LEU A 420 -26.90 0.13 -2.47
CA LEU A 420 -26.07 0.07 -1.25
C LEU A 420 -24.60 -0.30 -1.53
N SER A 421 -24.34 -1.02 -2.63
CA SER A 421 -22.97 -1.40 -3.03
C SER A 421 -22.14 -0.23 -3.55
N TYR A 422 -22.78 0.88 -3.93
CA TYR A 422 -22.12 2.09 -4.40
C TYR A 422 -21.84 3.06 -3.24
N ASN A 423 -21.21 2.56 -2.18
CA ASN A 423 -20.79 3.36 -1.02
C ASN A 423 -19.32 3.15 -0.70
N ASP A 424 -18.79 4.00 0.18
CA ASP A 424 -17.48 3.81 0.80
C ASP A 424 -17.45 2.52 1.63
N TRP A 425 -16.26 1.95 1.84
CA TRP A 425 -16.09 0.65 2.51
C TRP A 425 -16.79 0.64 3.87
N LYS A 426 -16.58 1.69 4.65
CA LYS A 426 -17.21 1.90 5.96
C LYS A 426 -18.74 1.79 5.85
N HIS A 427 -19.36 2.57 4.98
CA HIS A 427 -20.82 2.57 4.82
C HIS A 427 -21.37 1.28 4.26
N PHE A 428 -20.65 0.62 3.36
CA PHE A 428 -21.04 -0.69 2.86
C PHE A 428 -21.16 -1.72 4.01
N VAL A 429 -20.18 -1.73 4.92
CA VAL A 429 -20.19 -2.60 6.12
C VAL A 429 -21.31 -2.18 7.08
N LEU A 430 -21.44 -0.89 7.39
CA LEU A 430 -22.45 -0.40 8.33
C LEU A 430 -23.88 -0.67 7.84
N LEU A 431 -24.18 -0.38 6.57
CA LEU A 431 -25.51 -0.65 5.97
C LEU A 431 -25.80 -2.15 5.91
N SER A 432 -24.78 -2.97 5.64
CA SER A 432 -24.90 -4.43 5.67
C SER A 432 -25.29 -4.97 7.05
N LEU A 433 -24.80 -4.37 8.13
CA LEU A 433 -25.15 -4.71 9.52
C LEU A 433 -26.53 -4.16 9.92
N GLN A 434 -26.87 -2.97 9.44
CA GLN A 434 -28.15 -2.31 9.73
C GLN A 434 -29.33 -3.05 9.08
N MET A 435 -29.17 -3.59 7.86
CA MET A 435 -30.24 -4.25 7.07
C MET A 435 -30.34 -5.78 7.29
N VAL A 436 -29.97 -6.28 8.47
CA VAL A 436 -30.14 -7.69 8.87
C VAL A 436 -31.53 -7.90 9.51
N PRO A 437 -32.37 -8.85 9.03
CA PRO A 437 -32.05 -9.91 8.08
C PRO A 437 -32.20 -9.52 6.60
N ARG A 438 -31.16 -9.85 5.80
CA ARG A 438 -31.05 -9.53 4.37
C ARG A 438 -32.20 -10.05 3.50
N ARG A 439 -32.91 -11.11 3.95
CA ARG A 439 -34.09 -11.66 3.24
C ARG A 439 -35.23 -10.65 3.15
N LYS A 440 -35.40 -9.78 4.15
CA LYS A 440 -36.50 -8.81 4.19
C LYS A 440 -36.40 -7.77 3.07
N TYR A 441 -35.19 -7.38 2.68
CA TYR A 441 -34.93 -6.28 1.73
C TYR A 441 -34.53 -6.77 0.32
N ARG A 442 -34.79 -8.04 -0.01
CA ARG A 442 -34.28 -8.68 -1.24
C ARG A 442 -34.94 -8.14 -2.52
N ASP A 443 -36.25 -7.87 -2.45
CA ASP A 443 -37.08 -7.53 -3.61
C ASP A 443 -37.35 -6.02 -3.75
N THR A 444 -36.68 -5.21 -2.92
CA THR A 444 -36.82 -3.76 -2.92
C THR A 444 -36.23 -3.12 -4.19
N LEU A 445 -36.94 -2.14 -4.76
CA LEU A 445 -36.51 -1.32 -5.89
C LEU A 445 -35.65 -0.16 -5.39
N TYR A 446 -34.55 0.16 -6.09
CA TYR A 446 -33.63 1.21 -5.66
C TYR A 446 -33.78 2.45 -6.53
N HIS A 447 -34.04 3.60 -5.90
CA HIS A 447 -34.17 4.91 -6.55
C HIS A 447 -33.13 5.89 -6.00
N GLY A 448 -32.78 6.92 -6.78
CA GLY A 448 -31.86 7.98 -6.36
C GLY A 448 -30.42 7.82 -6.84
N GLY A 449 -29.47 8.52 -6.22
CA GLY A 449 -28.06 8.53 -6.64
C GLY A 449 -27.77 9.27 -7.96
N SER A 450 -28.74 9.98 -8.53
CA SER A 450 -28.59 10.74 -9.78
C SER A 450 -27.47 11.80 -9.69
N ILE A 451 -27.25 12.39 -8.51
CA ILE A 451 -26.15 13.33 -8.26
C ILE A 451 -24.77 12.72 -8.56
N TYR A 452 -24.56 11.42 -8.29
CA TYR A 452 -23.28 10.77 -8.55
C TYR A 452 -23.10 10.46 -10.03
N SER A 453 -24.18 10.13 -10.73
CA SER A 453 -24.14 10.02 -12.20
C SER A 453 -23.79 11.36 -12.84
N PHE A 454 -24.30 12.46 -12.28
CA PHE A 454 -23.99 13.82 -12.71
C PHE A 454 -22.55 14.20 -12.39
N PHE A 455 -22.06 13.87 -11.20
CA PHE A 455 -20.68 14.07 -10.79
C PHE A 455 -19.67 13.28 -11.62
N ASP A 456 -20.03 12.09 -12.10
CA ASP A 456 -19.21 11.28 -12.99
C ASP A 456 -19.16 11.89 -14.41
N ALA A 457 -20.29 12.44 -14.89
CA ALA A 457 -20.33 13.14 -16.17
C ALA A 457 -19.61 14.49 -16.13
N ASN A 458 -19.77 15.25 -15.03
CA ASN A 458 -19.21 16.58 -14.86
C ASN A 458 -18.60 16.72 -13.44
N PRO A 459 -17.34 16.32 -13.26
CA PRO A 459 -16.65 16.39 -11.96
C PRO A 459 -16.52 17.81 -11.39
N ALA A 460 -16.58 18.84 -12.26
CA ALA A 460 -16.55 20.24 -11.87
C ALA A 460 -17.72 20.64 -10.96
N PHE A 461 -18.82 19.88 -10.90
CA PHE A 461 -19.93 20.19 -10.00
C PHE A 461 -19.80 19.56 -8.61
N ARG A 462 -18.82 18.67 -8.38
CA ARG A 462 -18.51 18.20 -7.03
C ARG A 462 -18.01 19.39 -6.23
N ARG A 463 -18.59 19.68 -5.07
CA ARG A 463 -18.07 20.74 -4.20
C ARG A 463 -16.61 20.49 -3.85
N LEU A 464 -16.26 19.22 -3.60
CA LEU A 464 -14.92 18.79 -3.23
C LEU A 464 -14.55 17.53 -4.01
N ALA A 465 -13.53 17.65 -4.87
CA ALA A 465 -13.16 16.61 -5.81
C ALA A 465 -12.27 15.50 -5.19
N SER A 466 -11.67 15.75 -4.03
CA SER A 466 -10.59 14.93 -3.49
C SER A 466 -11.02 13.80 -2.54
N ILE A 467 -12.19 13.88 -1.91
CA ILE A 467 -12.67 12.84 -0.99
C ILE A 467 -14.07 12.38 -1.37
N SER A 468 -14.37 11.10 -1.14
CA SER A 468 -15.72 10.59 -1.33
C SER A 468 -16.70 11.23 -0.34
N GLN A 469 -17.82 11.71 -0.88
CA GLN A 469 -18.93 12.31 -0.14
C GLN A 469 -20.10 11.34 0.08
N ARG A 470 -19.94 10.09 -0.35
CA ARG A 470 -21.00 9.06 -0.35
C ARG A 470 -21.50 8.69 1.04
N GLY A 471 -20.64 8.83 2.04
CA GLY A 471 -20.98 8.51 3.42
C GLY A 471 -22.05 9.40 4.05
N MET A 472 -22.36 10.57 3.49
CA MET A 472 -23.41 11.44 4.03
C MET A 472 -24.83 10.99 3.64
N ASP A 473 -24.96 10.12 2.66
CA ASP A 473 -26.27 9.80 2.11
C ASP A 473 -27.15 9.04 3.10
N CYS A 474 -28.44 9.39 3.08
CA CYS A 474 -29.47 8.68 3.85
C CYS A 474 -30.25 7.75 2.91
N TYR A 475 -30.80 6.67 3.46
CA TYR A 475 -31.65 5.73 2.74
C TYR A 475 -33.03 5.69 3.36
N VAL A 476 -34.06 5.78 2.53
CA VAL A 476 -35.46 5.73 2.95
C VAL A 476 -36.08 4.49 2.35
N VAL A 477 -36.57 3.58 3.18
CA VAL A 477 -37.23 2.34 2.75
C VAL A 477 -38.73 2.46 2.98
N VAL A 478 -39.50 2.34 1.91
CA VAL A 478 -40.96 2.37 1.93
C VAL A 478 -41.50 0.95 1.99
N PHE A 479 -42.51 0.75 2.84
CA PHE A 479 -43.19 -0.52 3.02
C PHE A 479 -44.65 -0.40 2.57
N ASN A 480 -45.14 -1.47 1.95
CA ASN A 480 -46.56 -1.63 1.66
C ASN A 480 -47.36 -1.99 2.94
N ALA A 481 -48.68 -2.11 2.79
CA ALA A 481 -49.58 -2.47 3.90
C ALA A 481 -49.29 -3.85 4.52
N GLU A 482 -48.60 -4.74 3.79
CA GLU A 482 -48.22 -6.09 4.22
C GLU A 482 -46.83 -6.15 4.90
N ASP A 483 -46.25 -4.99 5.26
CA ASP A 483 -44.91 -4.87 5.85
C ASP A 483 -43.74 -5.34 4.97
N THR A 484 -43.95 -5.42 3.65
CA THR A 484 -42.89 -5.77 2.69
C THR A 484 -42.26 -4.50 2.09
N PRO A 485 -40.92 -4.41 1.99
CA PRO A 485 -40.26 -3.21 1.50
C PRO A 485 -40.30 -3.13 -0.03
N THR A 486 -40.97 -2.11 -0.55
CA THR A 486 -41.19 -1.90 -2.00
C THR A 486 -40.06 -1.08 -2.62
N ASP A 487 -39.73 0.06 -2.01
CA ASP A 487 -38.82 1.05 -2.57
C ASP A 487 -37.75 1.47 -1.55
N CYS A 488 -36.52 1.64 -2.01
CA CYS A 488 -35.38 2.15 -1.26
C CYS A 488 -34.82 3.37 -1.99
N ILE A 489 -35.01 4.54 -1.41
CA ILE A 489 -34.64 5.83 -2.00
C ILE A 489 -33.34 6.31 -1.36
N ARG A 490 -32.28 6.46 -2.15
CA ARG A 490 -31.02 7.07 -1.74
C ARG A 490 -31.11 8.58 -1.87
N LEU A 491 -30.91 9.29 -0.76
CA LEU A 491 -30.97 10.74 -0.67
C LEU A 491 -29.60 11.31 -0.35
N SER A 492 -29.12 12.18 -1.25
CA SER A 492 -27.85 12.87 -1.10
C SER A 492 -28.03 14.31 -0.70
N LEU A 493 -27.16 14.79 0.19
CA LEU A 493 -27.23 16.14 0.71
C LEU A 493 -26.86 17.16 -0.38
N LEU A 494 -27.67 18.21 -0.56
CA LEU A 494 -27.41 19.26 -1.55
C LEU A 494 -26.05 19.96 -1.33
N ALA A 495 -25.52 19.94 -0.12
CA ALA A 495 -24.23 20.52 0.23
C ALA A 495 -23.03 19.88 -0.51
N CYS A 496 -23.21 18.73 -1.16
CA CYS A 496 -22.21 18.09 -2.02
C CYS A 496 -22.03 18.79 -3.38
N LEU A 497 -23.02 19.59 -3.81
CA LEU A 497 -23.03 20.27 -5.10
C LEU A 497 -22.33 21.64 -5.01
N ASP A 498 -21.45 21.93 -5.96
CA ASP A 498 -20.86 23.26 -6.14
C ASP A 498 -21.86 24.19 -6.84
N LYS A 499 -22.50 25.07 -6.06
CA LYS A 499 -23.51 26.03 -6.55
C LYS A 499 -22.90 27.21 -7.33
N ASN A 500 -21.59 27.41 -7.26
CA ASN A 500 -20.91 28.57 -7.84
C ASN A 500 -20.47 28.35 -9.30
N GLN A 501 -20.79 27.18 -9.89
CA GLN A 501 -20.42 26.86 -11.27
C GLN A 501 -21.32 27.57 -12.29
N PRO A 502 -20.76 28.21 -13.33
CA PRO A 502 -21.55 28.85 -14.37
C PRO A 502 -22.33 27.79 -15.16
N GLY A 503 -23.66 27.94 -15.26
CA GLY A 503 -24.54 27.01 -15.98
C GLY A 503 -25.63 26.33 -15.14
N ILE A 504 -25.66 26.54 -13.82
CA ILE A 504 -26.80 26.11 -12.98
C ILE A 504 -27.87 27.20 -13.02
N VAL A 505 -29.01 26.90 -13.65
CA VAL A 505 -30.27 27.60 -13.40
C VAL A 505 -31.05 26.71 -12.43
N THR A 506 -30.98 27.00 -11.13
CA THR A 506 -31.85 26.34 -10.15
C THR A 506 -33.29 26.76 -10.45
N ALA A 507 -34.06 25.89 -11.10
CA ALA A 507 -35.50 26.05 -11.23
C ALA A 507 -36.11 25.93 -9.83
N LYS A 508 -36.31 27.09 -9.18
CA LYS A 508 -37.09 27.29 -7.97
C LYS A 508 -36.87 26.20 -6.89
N ALA A 509 -35.70 26.22 -6.25
CA ALA A 509 -35.63 25.71 -4.88
C ALA A 509 -36.09 26.87 -3.98
N ASP A 510 -37.15 26.68 -3.19
CA ASP A 510 -37.29 27.49 -1.97
C ASP A 510 -35.97 27.32 -1.21
N ALA A 511 -35.37 28.42 -0.78
CA ALA A 511 -33.95 28.49 -0.39
C ALA A 511 -33.54 27.55 0.77
N ASP A 512 -34.49 26.87 1.41
CA ASP A 512 -34.35 26.07 2.62
C ASP A 512 -34.43 24.54 2.44
N VAL A 513 -34.57 24.01 1.21
CA VAL A 513 -34.72 22.55 1.02
C VAL A 513 -33.37 21.83 0.94
N ALA A 514 -33.12 20.88 1.86
CA ALA A 514 -31.84 20.15 2.00
C ALA A 514 -31.72 18.88 1.14
N PHE A 515 -32.86 18.26 0.79
CA PHE A 515 -32.95 17.06 -0.06
C PHE A 515 -33.88 17.34 -1.25
N GLY A 516 -33.46 17.00 -2.46
CA GLY A 516 -34.25 17.28 -3.65
C GLY A 516 -33.98 16.33 -4.80
N HIS A 517 -34.91 16.31 -5.76
CA HIS A 517 -34.75 15.56 -7.01
C HIS A 517 -34.05 16.43 -8.05
N LEU A 518 -32.89 16.00 -8.53
CA LEU A 518 -32.18 16.65 -9.63
C LEU A 518 -32.69 16.07 -10.96
N SER A 519 -33.58 16.80 -11.65
CA SER A 519 -33.91 16.58 -13.06
C SER A 519 -33.08 17.51 -13.94
N VAL A 520 -32.51 16.98 -15.02
CA VAL A 520 -31.80 17.80 -16.02
C VAL A 520 -32.80 18.13 -17.13
N GLU A 521 -33.28 19.36 -17.18
CA GLU A 521 -34.19 19.84 -18.24
C GLU A 521 -33.45 20.67 -19.28
N ALA A 522 -33.70 20.41 -20.57
CA ALA A 522 -33.12 21.15 -21.68
C ALA A 522 -33.94 22.42 -21.97
N CYS A 523 -33.30 23.60 -21.94
CA CYS A 523 -33.96 24.86 -22.30
C CYS A 523 -34.23 24.93 -23.80
N LYS A 524 -35.51 24.92 -24.20
CA LYS A 524 -35.93 24.92 -25.61
C LYS A 524 -35.64 26.23 -26.37
N SER A 525 -35.39 27.35 -25.67
CA SER A 525 -35.37 28.69 -26.31
C SER A 525 -33.99 29.33 -26.48
N THR A 526 -32.95 28.96 -25.72
CA THR A 526 -31.70 29.75 -25.65
C THR A 526 -30.47 29.14 -26.33
N ARG A 527 -30.51 27.87 -26.79
CA ARG A 527 -29.37 27.15 -27.41
C ARG A 527 -28.02 27.23 -26.65
N ALA A 528 -27.99 27.66 -25.39
CA ALA A 528 -26.83 27.60 -24.52
C ALA A 528 -26.82 26.25 -23.77
N LEU A 529 -25.89 25.38 -24.15
CA LEU A 529 -25.43 24.16 -23.46
C LEU A 529 -26.41 23.43 -22.53
N SER A 530 -27.45 22.89 -23.12
CA SER A 530 -27.58 21.44 -23.19
C SER A 530 -26.78 20.99 -24.43
N TYR A 531 -25.96 19.94 -24.37
CA TYR A 531 -25.32 19.39 -25.58
C TYR A 531 -25.74 17.93 -25.78
N VAL A 532 -26.51 17.67 -26.85
CA VAL A 532 -26.14 16.80 -27.98
C VAL A 532 -26.86 17.35 -29.22
N VAL A 533 -26.15 17.48 -30.36
CA VAL A 533 -26.77 17.50 -31.70
C VAL A 533 -25.94 16.61 -32.63
N ILE A 534 -26.64 15.75 -33.37
CA ILE A 534 -26.22 15.07 -34.60
C ILE A 534 -27.28 15.40 -35.67
N GLU A 535 -26.86 15.61 -36.93
CA GLU A 535 -27.43 15.12 -38.23
C GLU A 535 -27.00 16.04 -39.44
N PRO A 536 -27.15 15.67 -40.74
CA PRO A 536 -26.21 14.85 -41.56
C PRO A 536 -25.90 15.40 -43.02
N ASN A 537 -25.15 14.62 -43.82
CA ASN A 537 -24.87 14.65 -45.31
C ASN A 537 -24.09 15.85 -45.93
N HIS A 538 -23.20 15.76 -46.95
CA HIS A 538 -23.12 14.96 -48.19
C HIS A 538 -21.66 14.70 -48.66
N ASP A 539 -21.45 13.50 -49.21
CA ASP A 539 -20.78 13.07 -50.47
C ASP A 539 -19.39 13.52 -51.01
N LYS A 540 -18.75 12.49 -51.60
CA LYS A 540 -17.70 12.40 -52.66
C LYS A 540 -16.21 12.64 -52.35
N GLY A 541 -15.41 11.61 -52.71
CA GLY A 541 -13.99 11.75 -53.04
C GLY A 541 -13.14 10.54 -52.64
N ALA A 542 -13.11 9.50 -53.47
CA ALA A 542 -12.19 8.37 -53.30
C ALA A 542 -10.75 8.83 -53.55
N THR A 543 -9.92 8.80 -52.51
CA THR A 543 -8.45 8.78 -52.62
C THR A 543 -7.88 7.72 -51.69
N ARG A 544 -6.86 7.01 -52.18
CA ARG A 544 -6.21 5.87 -51.53
C ARG A 544 -5.69 6.26 -50.15
N SER A 545 -6.13 5.55 -49.12
CA SER A 545 -5.77 5.80 -47.72
C SER A 545 -4.36 5.33 -47.39
N SER A 546 -3.61 6.14 -46.64
CA SER A 546 -2.36 5.68 -46.01
C SER A 546 -2.69 5.19 -44.59
N VAL A 547 -2.47 3.90 -44.35
CA VAL A 547 -2.58 3.30 -43.02
C VAL A 547 -1.18 3.15 -42.46
N THR A 548 -0.91 3.81 -41.33
CA THR A 548 0.39 3.72 -40.65
C THR A 548 0.20 3.10 -39.27
N CYS A 549 0.95 2.02 -38.99
CA CYS A 549 1.07 1.53 -37.61
C CYS A 549 1.95 2.52 -36.85
N ASP A 550 1.52 2.94 -35.66
CA ASP A 550 2.37 3.82 -34.85
C ASP A 550 3.61 3.05 -34.39
N ARG A 551 4.79 3.52 -34.82
CA ARG A 551 6.08 2.83 -34.60
C ARG A 551 6.39 2.66 -33.12
N TRP A 552 5.88 3.55 -32.27
CA TRP A 552 6.17 3.56 -30.84
C TRP A 552 5.21 2.70 -30.03
N SER A 553 3.93 2.62 -30.43
CA SER A 553 3.02 1.63 -29.89
C SER A 553 3.49 0.21 -30.23
N ALA A 554 4.02 0.01 -31.45
CA ALA A 554 4.63 -1.24 -31.85
C ALA A 554 5.92 -1.52 -31.07
N ALA A 555 6.81 -0.54 -30.94
CA ALA A 555 8.03 -0.68 -30.12
C ALA A 555 7.71 -0.97 -28.66
N SER A 556 6.73 -0.27 -28.06
CA SER A 556 6.32 -0.50 -26.68
C SER A 556 5.69 -1.88 -26.50
N SER A 557 4.80 -2.29 -27.40
CA SER A 557 4.22 -3.64 -27.40
C SER A 557 5.32 -4.71 -27.51
N LEU A 558 6.30 -4.51 -28.39
CA LEU A 558 7.47 -5.39 -28.55
C LEU A 558 8.37 -5.41 -27.31
N LEU A 559 8.62 -4.26 -26.68
CA LEU A 559 9.41 -4.18 -25.45
C LEU A 559 8.73 -4.91 -24.30
N TRP A 560 7.41 -4.78 -24.14
CA TRP A 560 6.66 -5.54 -23.14
C TRP A 560 6.61 -7.04 -23.46
N GLY A 561 6.45 -7.40 -24.74
CA GLY A 561 6.56 -8.78 -25.20
C GLY A 561 7.94 -9.37 -24.90
N LEU A 562 9.00 -8.62 -25.20
CA LEU A 562 10.39 -9.00 -24.93
C LEU A 562 10.66 -9.14 -23.43
N TYR A 563 10.18 -8.20 -22.61
CA TYR A 563 10.27 -8.27 -21.15
C TYR A 563 9.65 -9.56 -20.60
N VAL A 564 8.47 -9.94 -21.09
CA VAL A 564 7.80 -11.17 -20.66
C VAL A 564 8.54 -12.41 -21.15
N VAL A 565 8.98 -12.42 -22.40
CA VAL A 565 9.79 -13.51 -22.97
C VAL A 565 11.09 -13.69 -22.20
N LEU A 566 11.71 -12.61 -21.74
CA LEU A 566 12.94 -12.63 -20.94
C LEU A 566 12.69 -12.85 -19.44
N ALA A 567 11.44 -12.88 -18.97
CA ALA A 567 11.11 -13.04 -17.55
C ALA A 567 11.74 -14.30 -16.89
N PRO A 568 11.84 -15.47 -17.57
CA PRO A 568 12.56 -16.62 -17.02
C PRO A 568 14.05 -16.33 -16.78
N MET A 569 14.66 -15.46 -17.59
CA MET A 569 16.08 -15.10 -17.50
C MET A 569 16.38 -14.01 -16.48
N HIS A 570 15.37 -13.28 -15.99
CA HIS A 570 15.56 -12.32 -14.89
C HIS A 570 16.12 -12.97 -13.61
N ALA A 571 15.98 -14.29 -13.48
CA ALA A 571 16.63 -15.05 -12.42
C ALA A 571 18.14 -14.78 -12.35
N TYR A 572 18.80 -14.66 -13.50
CA TYR A 572 20.26 -14.50 -13.60
C TYR A 572 20.76 -13.08 -13.32
N LEU A 573 19.86 -12.15 -12.95
CA LEU A 573 20.29 -10.87 -12.37
C LEU A 573 20.90 -11.05 -10.98
N TYR A 574 20.58 -12.15 -10.30
CA TYR A 574 21.09 -12.49 -8.97
C TYR A 574 21.62 -13.93 -8.92
N GLU A 575 21.02 -14.86 -9.65
CA GLU A 575 21.47 -16.25 -9.74
C GLU A 575 22.66 -16.41 -10.71
N ASN A 576 23.58 -17.32 -10.39
CA ASN A 576 24.73 -17.60 -11.23
C ASN A 576 24.41 -18.50 -12.42
N PHE A 577 25.05 -18.22 -13.56
CA PHE A 577 25.02 -19.10 -14.73
C PHE A 577 25.85 -20.38 -14.48
N PRO A 578 25.54 -21.50 -15.16
CA PRO A 578 26.22 -22.78 -14.93
C PRO A 578 27.75 -22.71 -15.13
N TRP A 579 28.23 -21.88 -16.04
CA TRP A 579 29.67 -21.70 -16.33
C TRP A 579 30.37 -20.68 -15.43
N GLN A 580 29.63 -19.96 -14.58
CA GLN A 580 30.20 -19.04 -13.59
C GLN A 580 30.56 -19.77 -12.29
N VAL A 581 29.89 -20.90 -12.02
CA VAL A 581 30.12 -21.74 -10.84
C VAL A 581 31.24 -22.74 -11.12
N GLU A 582 32.22 -22.80 -10.22
CA GLU A 582 33.31 -23.76 -10.35
C GLU A 582 32.92 -25.16 -9.84
N ARG A 583 33.52 -26.21 -10.43
CA ARG A 583 33.53 -27.53 -9.78
C ARG A 583 34.53 -27.49 -8.65
N ILE A 584 34.09 -27.85 -7.45
CA ILE A 584 34.96 -27.98 -6.28
C ILE A 584 35.60 -29.37 -6.32
N PRO A 585 36.92 -29.47 -6.54
CA PRO A 585 37.63 -30.74 -6.45
C PRO A 585 37.51 -31.29 -5.03
N ASP A 586 37.41 -32.61 -4.88
CA ASP A 586 37.38 -33.31 -3.59
C ASP A 586 36.19 -32.97 -2.68
N ALA A 587 35.10 -32.42 -3.25
CA ALA A 587 33.88 -32.18 -2.50
C ALA A 587 33.33 -33.49 -1.87
N PRO A 588 32.87 -33.47 -0.59
CA PRO A 588 32.28 -34.62 0.08
C PRO A 588 31.14 -35.22 -0.74
N THR A 589 31.13 -36.55 -0.84
CA THR A 589 30.06 -37.29 -1.50
C THR A 589 28.86 -37.45 -0.56
N ILE A 590 27.71 -37.86 -1.09
CA ILE A 590 26.50 -38.16 -0.28
C ILE A 590 26.78 -39.25 0.77
N GLU A 591 27.74 -40.14 0.51
CA GLU A 591 28.14 -41.23 1.40
C GLU A 591 29.14 -40.78 2.48
N THR A 592 29.75 -39.59 2.33
CA THR A 592 30.72 -39.07 3.28
C THR A 592 30.00 -38.73 4.60
N PRO A 593 30.47 -39.29 5.74
CA PRO A 593 29.93 -38.95 7.05
C PRO A 593 29.89 -37.43 7.30
N TRP A 594 28.80 -36.92 7.88
CA TRP A 594 28.60 -35.47 8.04
C TRP A 594 29.68 -34.79 8.88
N ASN A 595 30.27 -35.51 9.84
CA ASN A 595 31.40 -35.03 10.66
C ASN A 595 32.65 -34.74 9.81
N GLU A 596 32.91 -35.52 8.76
CA GLU A 596 34.00 -35.25 7.82
C GLU A 596 33.58 -34.15 6.83
N ALA A 597 32.36 -34.21 6.30
CA ALA A 597 31.85 -33.21 5.36
C ALA A 597 31.82 -31.80 5.96
N THR A 598 31.42 -31.64 7.23
CA THR A 598 31.41 -30.33 7.90
C THR A 598 32.80 -29.74 8.04
N THR A 599 33.85 -30.55 8.23
CA THR A 599 35.23 -30.03 8.34
C THR A 599 35.74 -29.53 7.00
N PHE A 600 35.45 -30.26 5.92
CA PHE A 600 35.76 -29.83 4.55
C PHE A 600 35.07 -28.52 4.21
N TRP A 601 33.75 -28.44 4.40
CA TRP A 601 32.97 -27.24 4.04
C TRP A 601 33.36 -26.01 4.86
N LEU A 602 33.68 -26.20 6.14
CA LEU A 602 34.16 -25.13 6.99
C LEU A 602 35.51 -24.59 6.50
N ALA A 603 36.47 -25.48 6.23
CA ALA A 603 37.78 -25.09 5.71
C ALA A 603 37.68 -24.41 4.33
N PHE A 604 36.78 -24.91 3.47
CA PHE A 604 36.49 -24.30 2.17
C PHE A 604 35.96 -22.88 2.33
N SER A 605 34.94 -22.66 3.17
CA SER A 605 34.38 -21.33 3.41
C SER A 605 35.40 -20.35 4.02
N GLN A 606 36.23 -20.81 4.95
CA GLN A 606 37.29 -20.01 5.56
C GLN A 606 38.38 -19.58 4.56
N ASN A 607 38.76 -20.46 3.64
CA ASN A 607 39.76 -20.10 2.61
C ASN A 607 39.18 -19.10 1.58
N ARG A 608 37.86 -19.15 1.37
CA ARG A 608 37.12 -18.27 0.44
C ARG A 608 36.74 -16.93 1.05
N SER A 609 36.72 -16.78 2.37
CA SER A 609 36.39 -15.51 3.03
C SER A 609 37.48 -14.45 2.82
N ARG A 610 37.37 -13.71 1.71
CA ARG A 610 38.29 -12.62 1.34
C ARG A 610 37.54 -11.30 1.19
N PHE A 611 37.11 -10.76 2.31
CA PHE A 611 36.38 -9.50 2.35
C PHE A 611 37.29 -8.30 2.02
N ALA A 612 36.73 -7.29 1.36
CA ALA A 612 37.37 -5.99 1.29
C ALA A 612 37.46 -5.38 2.72
N PRO A 613 38.46 -4.52 3.00
CA PRO A 613 38.55 -3.84 4.30
C PRO A 613 37.24 -3.13 4.65
N GLY A 614 36.68 -3.41 5.83
CA GLY A 614 35.40 -2.84 6.29
C GLY A 614 34.12 -3.42 5.67
N ALA A 615 34.19 -4.30 4.67
CA ALA A 615 32.99 -4.91 4.09
C ALA A 615 32.36 -5.95 5.04
N SER A 616 31.06 -5.82 5.32
CA SER A 616 30.26 -6.77 6.13
C SER A 616 29.72 -7.94 5.31
N TYR A 617 29.69 -7.78 3.98
CA TYR A 617 29.07 -8.72 3.05
C TYR A 617 29.90 -8.85 1.77
N GLN A 618 29.91 -10.06 1.21
CA GLN A 618 30.56 -10.37 -0.05
C GLN A 618 29.83 -11.52 -0.75
N HIS A 619 29.60 -11.39 -2.05
CA HIS A 619 29.09 -12.47 -2.89
C HIS A 619 30.26 -13.10 -3.66
N ASP A 620 30.59 -14.37 -3.38
CA ASP A 620 31.53 -15.16 -4.19
C ASP A 620 30.76 -15.87 -5.29
N GLN A 621 30.80 -15.26 -6.47
CA GLN A 621 30.16 -15.76 -7.67
C GLN A 621 30.67 -17.15 -8.10
N LYS A 622 31.97 -17.43 -7.92
CA LYS A 622 32.58 -18.68 -8.35
C LYS A 622 32.20 -19.84 -7.43
N ALA A 623 32.21 -19.59 -6.13
CA ALA A 623 31.80 -20.57 -5.13
C ALA A 623 30.27 -20.68 -4.95
N ASN A 624 29.51 -19.81 -5.63
CA ASN A 624 28.06 -19.68 -5.49
C ASN A 624 27.62 -19.50 -4.03
N MET A 625 28.31 -18.57 -3.35
CA MET A 625 28.26 -18.45 -1.90
C MET A 625 28.19 -16.99 -1.47
N ASP A 626 27.29 -16.72 -0.55
CA ASP A 626 27.21 -15.45 0.16
C ASP A 626 27.99 -15.53 1.46
N LEU A 627 28.86 -14.56 1.69
CA LEU A 627 29.70 -14.46 2.85
C LEU A 627 29.29 -13.22 3.64
N TYR A 628 29.04 -13.44 4.93
CA TYR A 628 28.70 -12.41 5.89
C TYR A 628 29.71 -12.43 7.01
N ARG A 629 30.05 -11.25 7.52
CA ARG A 629 30.74 -11.14 8.79
C ARG A 629 30.17 -10.01 9.62
N MET A 630 30.12 -10.23 10.93
CA MET A 630 29.76 -9.22 11.91
C MET A 630 30.65 -9.32 13.14
N ALA A 631 30.81 -8.22 13.84
CA ALA A 631 31.46 -8.21 15.14
C ALA A 631 30.46 -8.68 16.21
N LEU A 632 30.85 -9.69 16.98
CA LEU A 632 30.18 -10.16 18.19
C LEU A 632 30.97 -9.70 19.41
N ASN A 633 30.23 -9.24 20.41
CA ASN A 633 30.79 -8.81 21.67
C ASN A 633 30.28 -9.76 22.77
N LEU A 634 31.18 -10.61 23.28
CA LEU A 634 30.88 -11.69 24.24
C LEU A 634 31.72 -11.53 25.51
N THR A 635 31.67 -10.34 26.11
CA THR A 635 32.53 -9.97 27.23
C THR A 635 32.01 -10.41 28.59
N ALA A 636 30.74 -10.83 28.63
CA ALA A 636 30.17 -11.60 29.72
C ALA A 636 29.62 -12.93 29.16
N PRO A 637 29.87 -14.08 29.80
CA PRO A 637 29.29 -15.35 29.38
C PRO A 637 27.76 -15.27 29.49
N SER A 638 27.07 -15.67 28.42
CA SER A 638 25.59 -15.72 28.42
C SER A 638 25.14 -16.98 29.16
N GLU A 639 24.17 -16.85 30.08
CA GLU A 639 23.47 -18.02 30.61
C GLU A 639 22.79 -18.79 29.47
N LEU A 640 22.81 -20.12 29.57
CA LEU A 640 22.32 -21.01 28.51
C LEU A 640 20.83 -20.76 28.21
N ASP A 641 20.04 -20.44 29.25
CA ASP A 641 18.61 -20.18 29.16
C ASP A 641 18.27 -18.88 28.40
N ASN A 642 19.19 -17.91 28.37
CA ASN A 642 19.02 -16.62 27.69
C ASN A 642 19.77 -16.51 26.35
N CYS A 643 20.44 -17.57 25.91
CA CYS A 643 21.25 -17.54 24.69
C CYS A 643 20.44 -17.16 23.43
N HIS A 644 19.19 -17.61 23.33
CA HIS A 644 18.36 -17.36 22.14
C HIS A 644 18.06 -15.87 21.92
N SER A 645 17.80 -15.12 22.98
CA SER A 645 17.57 -13.67 22.92
C SER A 645 18.87 -12.87 22.90
N ALA A 646 19.94 -13.41 23.50
CA ALA A 646 21.24 -12.73 23.58
C ALA A 646 22.04 -12.82 22.27
N ILE A 647 21.99 -13.96 21.56
CA ILE A 647 22.85 -14.24 20.40
C ILE A 647 22.05 -14.66 19.18
N ILE A 648 21.19 -15.68 19.31
CA ILE A 648 20.53 -16.27 18.13
C ILE A 648 19.63 -15.25 17.41
N SER A 649 18.88 -14.42 18.14
CA SER A 649 18.07 -13.36 17.53
C SER A 649 18.88 -12.21 16.93
N ARG A 650 20.15 -12.03 17.33
CA ARG A 650 21.01 -10.90 16.93
C ARG A 650 21.93 -11.22 15.75
N VAL A 651 22.26 -12.49 15.52
CA VAL A 651 23.13 -12.90 14.40
C VAL A 651 22.37 -12.87 13.08
N ASN A 652 23.05 -12.41 12.01
CA ASN A 652 22.50 -12.34 10.67
C ASN A 652 22.30 -13.76 10.15
N ASN A 653 21.04 -14.20 10.05
CA ASN A 653 20.56 -15.56 9.74
C ASN A 653 20.10 -16.40 10.94
N GLY A 654 19.96 -15.85 12.15
CA GLY A 654 19.58 -16.61 13.35
C GLY A 654 18.37 -17.54 13.16
N ALA A 655 17.35 -17.06 12.45
CA ALA A 655 16.15 -17.84 12.11
C ALA A 655 16.43 -19.05 11.19
N LEU A 656 17.55 -19.07 10.48
CA LEU A 656 17.97 -20.14 9.57
C LEU A 656 18.97 -21.11 10.21
N LEU A 657 19.33 -20.94 11.48
CA LEU A 657 20.24 -21.86 12.16
C LEU A 657 19.52 -23.14 12.60
N SER A 658 20.20 -24.27 12.49
CA SER A 658 19.81 -25.58 13.00
C SER A 658 20.00 -25.63 14.51
N THR A 659 19.24 -26.47 15.19
CA THR A 659 19.41 -26.71 16.63
C THR A 659 20.86 -27.04 17.03
N GLY A 660 21.59 -27.76 16.18
CA GLY A 660 23.01 -28.09 16.39
C GLY A 660 23.92 -26.85 16.35
N LEU A 661 23.77 -25.98 15.35
CA LEU A 661 24.54 -24.73 15.30
C LEU A 661 24.11 -23.74 16.38
N GLN A 662 22.82 -23.69 16.73
CA GLN A 662 22.35 -22.89 17.86
C GLN A 662 23.00 -23.36 19.16
N THR A 663 23.01 -24.67 19.41
CA THR A 663 23.66 -25.27 20.59
C THR A 663 25.16 -24.99 20.60
N LEU A 664 25.83 -25.06 19.44
CA LEU A 664 27.24 -24.72 19.28
C LEU A 664 27.52 -23.27 19.68
N LEU A 665 26.72 -22.33 19.17
CA LEU A 665 26.83 -20.91 19.48
C LEU A 665 26.52 -20.62 20.95
N CYS A 666 25.51 -21.28 21.54
CA CYS A 666 25.18 -21.13 22.94
C CYS A 666 26.23 -21.69 23.88
N ASN A 667 26.81 -22.85 23.56
CA ASN A 667 27.91 -23.43 24.33
C ASN A 667 29.16 -22.56 24.25
N PHE A 668 29.46 -22.00 23.08
CA PHE A 668 30.54 -21.04 22.90
C PHE A 668 30.30 -19.76 23.72
N ALA A 669 29.08 -19.23 23.70
CA ALA A 669 28.70 -18.07 24.50
C ALA A 669 28.81 -18.30 26.02
N ALA A 670 28.57 -19.54 26.47
CA ALA A 670 28.69 -19.93 27.87
C ALA A 670 30.16 -20.18 28.29
N GLN A 671 31.09 -20.39 27.35
CA GLN A 671 32.50 -20.73 27.61
C GLN A 671 33.47 -19.81 26.85
N SER A 672 34.02 -18.80 27.53
CA SER A 672 34.85 -17.74 26.92
C SER A 672 36.30 -18.12 26.55
N ASN A 673 36.68 -19.40 26.60
CA ASN A 673 38.08 -19.86 26.42
C ASN A 673 38.42 -20.39 25.01
N TRP A 674 37.47 -20.36 24.08
CA TRP A 674 37.65 -20.93 22.75
C TRP A 674 38.32 -19.91 21.80
N THR A 675 39.43 -20.29 21.18
CA THR A 675 40.17 -19.43 20.22
C THR A 675 39.51 -19.37 18.85
N SER A 676 38.82 -20.45 18.47
CA SER A 676 37.93 -20.51 17.31
C SER A 676 36.95 -21.67 17.48
N ILE A 677 35.72 -21.48 17.02
CA ILE A 677 34.73 -22.55 16.89
C ILE A 677 34.05 -22.40 15.54
N GLY A 678 33.66 -23.50 14.94
CA GLY A 678 32.92 -23.46 13.69
C GLY A 678 32.25 -24.77 13.38
N GLY A 679 31.20 -24.69 12.59
CA GLY A 679 30.43 -25.85 12.16
C GLY A 679 29.59 -25.50 10.96
N CYS A 680 29.17 -26.54 10.24
CA CYS A 680 28.25 -26.42 9.13
C CYS A 680 26.95 -27.16 9.42
N GLN A 681 25.90 -26.72 8.77
CA GLN A 681 24.62 -27.39 8.70
C GLN A 681 24.21 -27.62 7.25
N GLN A 682 23.37 -28.63 7.06
CA GLN A 682 22.80 -28.96 5.75
C GLN A 682 21.35 -28.47 5.69
N ASN A 683 21.05 -27.61 4.72
CA ASN A 683 19.69 -27.16 4.49
C ASN A 683 19.07 -28.05 3.43
N LYS A 684 18.00 -28.77 3.80
CA LYS A 684 17.31 -29.68 2.90
C LYS A 684 15.98 -29.08 2.45
N ALA A 685 15.66 -29.31 1.17
CA ALA A 685 14.33 -29.12 0.63
C ALA A 685 13.85 -30.48 0.12
N PHE A 686 12.78 -31.03 0.72
CA PHE A 686 12.29 -32.38 0.40
C PHE A 686 13.39 -33.45 0.48
N HIS A 687 14.23 -33.38 1.52
CA HIS A 687 15.38 -34.26 1.75
C HIS A 687 16.55 -34.15 0.75
N VAL A 688 16.46 -33.27 -0.26
CA VAL A 688 17.57 -32.93 -1.16
C VAL A 688 18.34 -31.75 -0.59
N GLU A 689 19.68 -31.80 -0.63
CA GLU A 689 20.52 -30.67 -0.23
C GLU A 689 20.24 -29.45 -1.12
N ALA A 690 19.80 -28.35 -0.51
CA ALA A 690 19.51 -27.10 -1.20
C ALA A 690 20.63 -26.07 -0.98
N SER A 691 21.13 -25.99 0.25
CA SER A 691 22.27 -25.14 0.61
C SER A 691 23.03 -25.69 1.82
N ILE A 692 24.25 -25.20 1.98
CA ILE A 692 25.07 -25.45 3.16
C ILE A 692 25.31 -24.11 3.82
N ILE A 693 25.04 -24.03 5.12
CA ILE A 693 25.39 -22.87 5.92
C ILE A 693 26.56 -23.28 6.82
N CYS A 694 27.68 -22.57 6.73
CA CYS A 694 28.77 -22.72 7.70
C CYS A 694 28.94 -21.45 8.49
N VAL A 695 29.06 -21.60 9.80
CA VAL A 695 29.34 -20.51 10.73
C VAL A 695 30.68 -20.79 11.40
N TRP A 696 31.47 -19.75 11.60
CA TRP A 696 32.64 -19.83 12.45
C TRP A 696 32.89 -18.52 13.13
N ILE A 697 33.54 -18.60 14.28
CA ILE A 697 33.86 -17.46 15.11
C ILE A 697 35.38 -17.43 15.28
N VAL A 698 35.97 -16.27 15.02
CA VAL A 698 37.41 -16.01 15.19
C VAL A 698 37.58 -14.91 16.22
N LEU A 699 38.61 -15.04 17.07
CA LEU A 699 38.99 -13.99 18.01
C LEU A 699 39.41 -12.71 17.27
N GLY A 700 38.89 -11.56 17.68
CA GLY A 700 39.21 -10.25 17.11
C GLY A 700 38.06 -9.63 16.32
N ASN A 701 38.31 -8.43 15.77
CA ASN A 701 37.34 -7.66 14.98
C ASN A 701 37.90 -7.44 13.57
N ASP A 702 37.56 -8.33 12.64
CA ASP A 702 38.08 -8.27 11.27
C ASP A 702 37.40 -7.19 10.40
N LEU A 703 36.28 -6.61 10.88
CA LEU A 703 35.66 -5.44 10.25
C LEU A 703 36.41 -4.16 10.58
N ASN A 704 36.83 -4.02 11.83
CA ASN A 704 37.63 -2.90 12.30
C ASN A 704 38.76 -3.42 13.20
N PRO A 705 39.93 -3.75 12.61
CA PRO A 705 41.07 -4.31 13.35
C PRO A 705 41.58 -3.40 14.48
N GLN A 706 41.34 -2.08 14.38
CA GLN A 706 41.72 -1.12 15.41
C GLN A 706 40.78 -1.15 16.62
N ALA A 707 39.58 -1.69 16.46
CA ALA A 707 38.58 -1.88 17.51
C ALA A 707 38.54 -3.34 17.98
N ALA A 708 39.67 -4.06 17.99
CA ALA A 708 39.76 -5.41 18.54
C ALA A 708 40.08 -5.34 20.05
N GLY A 709 39.09 -5.59 20.90
CA GLY A 709 39.22 -5.65 22.36
C GLY A 709 39.10 -7.09 22.91
N PRO A 710 39.44 -7.34 24.19
CA PRO A 710 39.26 -8.64 24.82
C PRO A 710 37.77 -9.03 24.83
N GLY A 711 37.43 -10.26 24.44
CA GLY A 711 36.03 -10.73 24.34
C GLY A 711 35.29 -10.34 23.05
N MET A 712 35.99 -9.71 22.10
CA MET A 712 35.47 -9.52 20.75
C MET A 712 35.78 -10.69 19.85
N TYR A 713 34.78 -11.03 19.06
CA TYR A 713 34.89 -12.06 18.06
C TYR A 713 34.28 -11.58 16.75
N THR A 714 34.78 -12.11 15.64
CA THR A 714 34.14 -11.94 14.35
C THR A 714 33.35 -13.19 14.05
N TYR A 715 32.04 -13.06 13.97
CA TYR A 715 31.15 -14.09 13.47
C TYR A 715 31.15 -14.04 11.96
N TYR A 716 31.54 -15.15 11.37
CA TYR A 716 31.43 -15.40 9.95
C TYR A 716 30.28 -16.36 9.69
N ASN A 717 29.56 -16.07 8.62
CA ASN A 717 28.51 -16.93 8.09
C ASN A 717 28.70 -17.04 6.59
N SER A 718 28.70 -18.26 6.09
CA SER A 718 28.66 -18.56 4.68
C SER A 718 27.36 -19.25 4.34
N PHE A 719 26.64 -18.73 3.34
CA PHE A 719 25.48 -19.36 2.75
C PHE A 719 25.85 -19.83 1.35
N ARG A 720 26.18 -21.11 1.21
CA ARG A 720 26.51 -21.70 -0.08
C ARG A 720 25.28 -22.33 -0.70
N MET A 721 24.90 -21.86 -1.87
CA MET A 721 23.88 -22.49 -2.69
C MET A 721 24.51 -23.72 -3.35
N SER A 722 23.97 -24.92 -3.08
CA SER A 722 24.57 -26.19 -3.50
C SER A 722 23.79 -26.94 -4.61
N PRO A 723 23.33 -26.28 -5.70
CA PRO A 723 22.82 -27.03 -6.85
C PRO A 723 23.99 -27.69 -7.59
N SER A 724 23.80 -28.91 -8.08
CA SER A 724 24.77 -29.51 -9.01
C SER A 724 24.84 -28.68 -10.31
N ILE A 725 26.00 -28.68 -10.96
CA ILE A 725 26.18 -27.94 -12.23
C ILE A 725 25.21 -28.50 -13.29
N GLU A 726 24.99 -29.81 -13.29
CA GLU A 726 24.04 -30.50 -14.14
C GLU A 726 22.60 -30.00 -13.90
N PHE A 727 22.23 -29.75 -12.64
CA PHE A 727 20.95 -29.14 -12.28
C PHE A 727 20.83 -27.69 -12.77
N LEU A 728 21.90 -26.90 -12.67
CA LEU A 728 21.94 -25.53 -13.22
C LEU A 728 21.76 -25.52 -14.74
N TYR A 729 22.42 -26.43 -15.47
CA TYR A 729 22.19 -26.61 -16.91
C TYR A 729 20.75 -27.04 -17.21
N GLY A 730 20.19 -27.96 -16.40
CA GLY A 730 18.78 -28.35 -16.49
C GLY A 730 17.84 -27.15 -16.34
N LYS A 731 18.06 -26.30 -15.33
CA LYS A 731 17.27 -25.06 -15.16
C LYS A 731 17.44 -24.09 -16.32
N LEU A 732 18.66 -23.92 -16.84
CA LEU A 732 18.90 -23.08 -18.01
C LEU A 732 18.12 -23.57 -19.23
N VAL A 733 18.11 -24.89 -19.49
CA VAL A 733 17.34 -25.51 -20.57
C VAL A 733 15.84 -25.29 -20.35
N VAL A 734 15.32 -25.52 -19.14
CA VAL A 734 13.90 -25.29 -18.81
C VAL A 734 13.52 -23.81 -19.02
N ARG A 735 14.35 -22.87 -18.55
CA ARG A 735 14.14 -21.43 -18.75
C ARG A 735 14.17 -21.06 -20.23
N ALA A 736 15.12 -21.59 -21.01
CA ALA A 736 15.21 -21.37 -22.45
C ALA A 736 14.00 -21.93 -23.21
N LEU A 737 13.55 -23.15 -22.87
CA LEU A 737 12.33 -23.72 -23.43
C LEU A 737 11.10 -22.88 -23.07
N LEU A 738 11.03 -22.35 -21.85
CA LEU A 738 9.95 -21.47 -21.41
C LEU A 738 9.98 -20.12 -22.16
N MET A 739 11.16 -19.57 -22.45
CA MET A 739 11.30 -18.38 -23.31
C MET A 739 10.76 -18.65 -24.71
N VAL A 740 11.15 -19.77 -25.32
CA VAL A 740 10.67 -20.18 -26.67
C VAL A 740 9.17 -20.36 -26.64
N TYR A 741 8.64 -21.04 -25.63
CA TYR A 741 7.20 -21.22 -25.44
C TYR A 741 6.46 -19.89 -25.31
N LEU A 742 6.97 -18.96 -24.51
CA LEU A 742 6.41 -17.61 -24.36
C LEU A 742 6.46 -16.84 -25.69
N ALA A 743 7.58 -16.88 -26.41
CA ALA A 743 7.73 -16.21 -27.70
C ALA A 743 6.74 -16.77 -28.74
N LEU A 744 6.61 -18.09 -28.83
CA LEU A 744 5.63 -18.75 -29.69
C LEU A 744 4.20 -18.40 -29.26
N MET A 745 3.90 -18.44 -27.95
CA MET A 745 2.58 -18.09 -27.44
C MET A 745 2.20 -16.65 -27.82
N LEU A 746 3.08 -15.67 -27.57
CA LEU A 746 2.82 -14.28 -27.91
C LEU A 746 2.72 -14.07 -29.42
N TRP A 747 3.53 -14.78 -30.20
CA TRP A 747 3.46 -14.74 -31.66
C TRP A 747 2.11 -15.22 -32.18
N TRP A 748 1.73 -16.45 -31.83
CA TRP A 748 0.51 -17.10 -32.32
C TRP A 748 -0.76 -16.48 -31.76
N ARG A 749 -0.79 -16.12 -30.46
CA ARG A 749 -2.00 -15.62 -29.79
C ARG A 749 -2.17 -14.10 -29.83
N TYR A 750 -1.16 -13.34 -30.24
CA TYR A 750 -1.24 -11.87 -30.23
C TYR A 750 -0.68 -11.20 -31.50
N TYR A 751 0.60 -11.38 -31.81
CA TYR A 751 1.23 -10.60 -32.89
C TYR A 751 0.74 -10.98 -34.28
N GLN A 752 0.47 -12.25 -34.56
CA GLN A 752 -0.17 -12.70 -35.81
C GLN A 752 -1.51 -11.98 -36.04
N HIS A 753 -2.33 -11.90 -34.99
CA HIS A 753 -3.62 -11.20 -35.02
C HIS A 753 -3.48 -9.68 -35.19
N CYS A 754 -2.45 -9.08 -34.60
CA CYS A 754 -2.15 -7.66 -34.80
C CYS A 754 -1.69 -7.36 -36.23
N ILE A 755 -0.91 -8.25 -36.85
CA ILE A 755 -0.48 -8.11 -38.25
C ILE A 755 -1.68 -8.22 -39.18
N GLU A 756 -2.54 -9.21 -38.95
CA GLU A 756 -3.77 -9.39 -39.74
C GLU A 756 -4.73 -8.20 -39.57
N LEU A 757 -4.84 -7.66 -38.36
CA LEU A 757 -5.58 -6.43 -38.12
C LEU A 757 -5.04 -5.29 -38.98
N VAL A 758 -3.72 -5.04 -38.97
CA VAL A 758 -3.12 -3.98 -39.79
C VAL A 758 -3.39 -4.19 -41.28
N ARG A 759 -3.42 -5.44 -41.76
CA ARG A 759 -3.80 -5.77 -43.15
C ARG A 759 -5.27 -5.50 -43.46
N GLN A 760 -6.17 -5.80 -42.53
CA GLN A 760 -7.62 -5.56 -42.70
C GLN A 760 -7.95 -4.07 -42.64
N THR A 761 -7.30 -3.31 -41.75
CA THR A 761 -7.48 -1.86 -41.63
C THR A 761 -7.05 -1.11 -42.90
N LYS A 762 -6.09 -1.66 -43.69
CA LYS A 762 -5.72 -1.12 -45.02
C LYS A 762 -6.86 -1.12 -46.03
N ARG A 763 -7.95 -1.88 -45.79
CA ARG A 763 -9.14 -1.93 -46.65
C ARG A 763 -10.22 -0.90 -46.26
N LEU A 764 -10.00 -0.09 -45.22
CA LEU A 764 -10.96 0.92 -44.77
C LEU A 764 -10.85 2.24 -45.55
N VAL A 765 -12.01 2.83 -45.87
CA VAL A 765 -12.17 4.08 -46.62
C VAL A 765 -12.08 5.28 -45.66
N ALA A 766 -10.88 5.60 -45.17
CA ALA A 766 -10.61 6.81 -44.37
C ALA A 766 -9.32 7.48 -44.85
N GLN A 767 -9.26 8.81 -44.97
CA GLN A 767 -8.10 9.54 -45.53
C GLN A 767 -6.75 9.16 -44.87
N ARG A 768 -6.74 8.96 -43.54
CA ARG A 768 -5.58 8.48 -42.78
C ARG A 768 -6.04 7.71 -41.54
N SER A 769 -5.49 6.52 -41.29
CA SER A 769 -5.77 5.75 -40.07
C SER A 769 -4.47 5.30 -39.40
N VAL A 770 -4.45 5.39 -38.06
CA VAL A 770 -3.31 4.99 -37.23
C VAL A 770 -3.73 3.88 -36.29
N VAL A 771 -2.98 2.78 -36.32
CA VAL A 771 -3.20 1.63 -35.43
C VAL A 771 -2.22 1.71 -34.26
N TYR A 772 -2.77 1.63 -33.04
CA TYR A 772 -2.03 1.52 -31.78
C TYR A 772 -2.16 0.10 -31.24
N LEU A 773 -1.02 -0.57 -31.03
CA LEU A 773 -0.98 -1.93 -30.50
C LEU A 773 -1.07 -1.94 -28.97
N GLY A 774 -1.74 -2.97 -28.45
CA GLY A 774 -1.87 -3.31 -27.04
C GLY A 774 -0.60 -3.90 -26.41
N ASP A 775 -0.66 -4.27 -25.13
CA ASP A 775 0.38 -4.99 -24.41
C ASP A 775 0.00 -6.47 -24.20
N PRO A 776 0.82 -7.42 -24.72
CA PRO A 776 0.56 -8.85 -24.69
C PRO A 776 0.77 -9.54 -23.33
N SER A 777 1.42 -8.90 -22.37
CA SER A 777 1.92 -9.55 -21.14
C SER A 777 0.88 -10.26 -20.30
N VAL A 778 -0.36 -9.77 -20.28
CA VAL A 778 -1.47 -10.41 -19.55
C VAL A 778 -1.77 -11.83 -20.07
N LEU A 779 -1.47 -12.15 -21.34
CA LEU A 779 -1.62 -13.51 -21.86
C LEU A 779 -0.71 -14.50 -21.12
N ALA A 780 0.50 -14.10 -20.77
CA ALA A 780 1.43 -14.93 -20.01
C ALA A 780 1.00 -15.08 -18.55
N PHE A 781 0.52 -14.00 -17.92
CA PHE A 781 0.09 -14.00 -16.52
C PHE A 781 -1.20 -14.79 -16.26
N GLN A 782 -1.97 -15.08 -17.31
CA GLN A 782 -3.21 -15.85 -17.22
C GLN A 782 -3.05 -17.30 -17.62
N ASP A 783 -1.97 -17.64 -18.32
CA ASP A 783 -1.72 -18.99 -18.75
C ASP A 783 -1.24 -19.83 -17.55
N PRO A 784 -2.02 -20.83 -17.11
CA PRO A 784 -1.69 -21.60 -15.91
C PRO A 784 -0.41 -22.41 -16.10
N ILE A 785 -0.07 -22.80 -17.34
CA ILE A 785 1.14 -23.56 -17.64
C ILE A 785 2.36 -22.66 -17.44
N VAL A 786 2.32 -21.44 -17.98
CA VAL A 786 3.40 -20.45 -17.78
C VAL A 786 3.56 -20.14 -16.29
N CYS A 787 2.47 -19.80 -15.61
CA CYS A 787 2.53 -19.43 -14.20
C CYS A 787 3.01 -20.61 -13.34
N PHE A 788 2.62 -21.85 -13.68
CA PHE A 788 3.09 -23.05 -13.00
C PHE A 788 4.59 -23.25 -13.20
N PHE A 789 5.10 -23.19 -14.44
CA PHE A 789 6.53 -23.36 -14.68
C PHE A 789 7.38 -22.22 -14.11
N MET A 790 6.87 -20.98 -14.08
CA MET A 790 7.54 -19.85 -13.43
C MET A 790 7.57 -20.01 -11.90
N ALA A 791 6.47 -20.45 -11.29
CA ALA A 791 6.42 -20.75 -9.86
C ALA A 791 7.30 -21.96 -9.51
N LEU A 792 7.31 -23.00 -10.36
CA LEU A 792 8.17 -24.17 -10.21
C LEU A 792 9.65 -23.78 -10.29
N ASP A 793 10.04 -22.91 -11.24
CA ASP A 793 11.41 -22.39 -11.30
C ASP A 793 11.81 -21.65 -10.02
N LEU A 794 10.88 -20.90 -9.42
CA LEU A 794 11.09 -20.23 -8.14
C LEU A 794 11.23 -21.25 -6.98
N CYS A 795 10.39 -22.29 -6.95
CA CYS A 795 10.49 -23.39 -5.98
C CYS A 795 11.82 -24.15 -6.12
N LEU A 796 12.28 -24.41 -7.36
CA LEU A 796 13.56 -25.05 -7.66
C LEU A 796 14.76 -24.14 -7.34
N SER A 797 14.52 -22.86 -7.06
CA SER A 797 15.53 -21.87 -6.70
C SER A 797 15.40 -21.43 -5.24
N VAL A 798 14.85 -22.29 -4.38
CA VAL A 798 14.59 -21.99 -2.96
C VAL A 798 15.81 -21.48 -2.18
N CYS A 799 17.00 -22.00 -2.48
CA CYS A 799 18.25 -21.55 -1.86
C CYS A 799 18.61 -20.12 -2.29
N VAL A 800 18.34 -19.76 -3.55
CA VAL A 800 18.53 -18.41 -4.08
C VAL A 800 17.50 -17.46 -3.49
N VAL A 801 16.26 -17.90 -3.26
CA VAL A 801 15.25 -17.11 -2.53
C VAL A 801 15.75 -16.79 -1.12
N GLY A 802 16.21 -17.79 -0.36
CA GLY A 802 16.76 -17.57 0.99
C GLY A 802 17.96 -16.62 1.02
N SER A 803 18.88 -16.78 0.08
CA SER A 803 20.02 -15.88 -0.12
C SER A 803 19.56 -14.45 -0.47
N SER A 804 18.64 -14.29 -1.43
CA SER A 804 18.09 -12.98 -1.80
C SER A 804 17.34 -12.29 -0.65
N THR A 805 16.66 -13.04 0.22
CA THR A 805 16.03 -12.48 1.42
C THR A 805 17.04 -12.00 2.46
N LEU A 806 18.21 -12.63 2.55
CA LEU A 806 19.29 -12.15 3.40
C LEU A 806 19.98 -10.92 2.79
N ALA A 807 20.17 -10.90 1.47
CA ALA A 807 20.81 -9.81 0.74
C ALA A 807 19.95 -8.54 0.65
N VAL A 808 18.61 -8.66 0.54
CA VAL A 808 17.72 -7.48 0.48
C VAL A 808 17.74 -6.64 1.76
N VAL A 809 18.10 -7.27 2.89
CA VAL A 809 18.25 -6.62 4.20
C VAL A 809 19.63 -5.98 4.38
N GLN A 810 20.61 -6.29 3.51
CA GLN A 810 21.94 -5.70 3.57
C GLN A 810 21.95 -4.33 2.89
N LEU A 811 21.86 -3.26 3.69
CA LEU A 811 21.88 -1.89 3.19
C LEU A 811 23.28 -1.37 2.89
N ASP A 812 24.33 -2.09 3.31
CA ASP A 812 25.74 -1.73 3.09
C ASP A 812 26.17 -1.90 1.62
N ASP A 813 25.50 -2.78 0.86
CA ASP A 813 25.71 -2.99 -0.58
C ASP A 813 24.39 -2.76 -1.35
N LEU A 814 24.16 -1.52 -1.74
CA LEU A 814 22.95 -1.10 -2.45
C LEU A 814 22.73 -1.84 -3.77
N TRP A 815 23.80 -2.27 -4.44
CA TRP A 815 23.69 -3.00 -5.71
C TRP A 815 23.13 -4.41 -5.47
N GLN A 816 23.62 -5.09 -4.43
CA GLN A 816 23.11 -6.40 -4.08
C GLN A 816 21.72 -6.36 -3.44
N CYS A 817 21.43 -5.33 -2.64
CA CYS A 817 20.08 -5.06 -2.16
C CYS A 817 19.10 -4.88 -3.35
N PHE A 818 19.48 -4.08 -4.36
CA PHE A 818 18.67 -3.86 -5.56
C PHE A 818 18.46 -5.13 -6.38
N THR A 819 19.52 -5.86 -6.71
CA THR A 819 19.43 -7.09 -7.53
C THR A 819 18.67 -8.20 -6.81
N ALA A 820 18.84 -8.34 -5.49
CA ALA A 820 18.04 -9.23 -4.65
C ALA A 820 16.56 -8.81 -4.63
N GLY A 821 16.26 -7.51 -4.52
CA GLY A 821 14.89 -7.00 -4.60
C GLY A 821 14.22 -7.27 -5.95
N VAL A 822 14.95 -7.11 -7.06
CA VAL A 822 14.47 -7.47 -8.41
C VAL A 822 14.25 -8.98 -8.53
N TYR A 823 15.11 -9.80 -7.94
CA TYR A 823 14.92 -11.24 -7.89
C TYR A 823 13.65 -11.62 -7.11
N LEU A 824 13.43 -11.01 -5.94
CA LEU A 824 12.25 -11.23 -5.11
C LEU A 824 10.95 -10.74 -5.77
N ALA A 825 10.99 -9.78 -6.70
CA ALA A 825 9.82 -9.40 -7.49
C ALA A 825 9.23 -10.58 -8.30
N ARG A 826 10.02 -11.63 -8.55
CA ARG A 826 9.55 -12.87 -9.20
C ARG A 826 8.54 -13.64 -8.35
N THR A 827 8.44 -13.37 -7.05
CA THR A 827 7.38 -13.92 -6.19
C THR A 827 5.97 -13.51 -6.65
N ALA A 828 5.83 -12.45 -7.44
CA ALA A 828 4.57 -12.09 -8.10
C ALA A 828 4.00 -13.21 -8.99
N TRP A 829 4.83 -14.12 -9.51
CA TRP A 829 4.37 -15.28 -10.30
C TRP A 829 3.58 -16.29 -9.44
N LEU A 830 3.83 -16.35 -8.14
CA LEU A 830 3.02 -17.13 -7.20
C LEU A 830 1.61 -16.57 -7.08
N ALA A 831 1.49 -15.25 -6.99
CA ALA A 831 0.20 -14.56 -7.01
C ALA A 831 -0.54 -14.80 -8.33
N TYR A 832 0.15 -14.74 -9.48
CA TYR A 832 -0.48 -15.03 -10.78
C TYR A 832 -0.92 -16.49 -10.92
N LEU A 833 -0.10 -17.46 -10.49
CA LEU A 833 -0.48 -18.87 -10.46
C LEU A 833 -1.72 -19.07 -9.60
N TYR A 834 -1.73 -18.50 -8.39
CA TYR A 834 -2.85 -18.63 -7.48
C TYR A 834 -4.12 -17.97 -8.03
N LEU A 835 -4.01 -16.80 -8.68
CA LEU A 835 -5.13 -16.18 -9.39
C LEU A 835 -5.61 -17.01 -10.59
N ALA A 836 -4.73 -17.74 -11.29
CA ALA A 836 -5.11 -18.64 -12.37
C ALA A 836 -5.84 -19.90 -11.85
N VAL A 837 -5.40 -20.44 -10.71
CA VAL A 837 -6.08 -21.55 -10.01
C VAL A 837 -7.45 -21.09 -9.51
N VAL A 838 -7.53 -19.94 -8.82
CA VAL A 838 -8.80 -19.35 -8.37
C VAL A 838 -9.72 -19.08 -9.55
N ALA A 839 -9.21 -18.60 -10.69
CA ALA A 839 -10.01 -18.47 -11.92
C ALA A 839 -10.63 -19.80 -12.35
N SER A 840 -9.86 -20.88 -12.32
CA SER A 840 -10.33 -22.23 -12.68
C SER A 840 -11.38 -22.74 -11.70
N VAL A 841 -11.19 -22.52 -10.40
CA VAL A 841 -12.14 -22.89 -9.34
C VAL A 841 -13.44 -22.08 -9.46
N LEU A 842 -13.34 -20.76 -9.70
CA LEU A 842 -14.51 -19.90 -9.90
C LEU A 842 -15.32 -20.33 -11.14
N LYS A 843 -14.63 -20.78 -12.19
CA LYS A 843 -15.25 -21.33 -13.40
C LYS A 843 -15.94 -22.66 -13.15
N ALA A 844 -15.29 -23.55 -12.43
CA ALA A 844 -15.85 -24.86 -12.06
C ALA A 844 -17.06 -24.71 -11.11
N SER A 845 -17.05 -23.70 -10.24
CA SER A 845 -18.11 -23.43 -9.27
C SER A 845 -19.19 -22.45 -9.75
N HIS A 846 -19.07 -21.90 -10.95
CA HIS A 846 -19.96 -20.85 -11.49
C HIS A 846 -20.09 -19.62 -10.55
N ALA A 847 -19.01 -19.32 -9.83
CA ALA A 847 -18.95 -18.26 -8.83
C ALA A 847 -18.20 -17.01 -9.33
N GLU A 848 -17.98 -16.86 -10.64
CA GLU A 848 -17.16 -15.81 -11.25
C GLU A 848 -17.63 -14.38 -10.92
N SER A 849 -18.89 -14.21 -10.52
CA SER A 849 -19.46 -12.93 -10.08
C SER A 849 -18.92 -12.44 -8.74
N HIS A 850 -18.45 -13.34 -7.87
CA HIS A 850 -17.96 -13.07 -6.50
C HIS A 850 -16.53 -12.53 -6.45
N PHE A 851 -15.83 -12.51 -7.59
CA PHE A 851 -14.46 -12.03 -7.68
C PHE A 851 -14.40 -10.78 -8.58
N THR A 852 -13.67 -9.76 -8.14
CA THR A 852 -13.39 -8.59 -8.96
C THR A 852 -12.02 -8.78 -9.64
N PRO A 853 -11.95 -8.77 -10.98
CA PRO A 853 -10.67 -8.93 -11.67
C PRO A 853 -9.72 -7.79 -11.31
N LEU A 854 -8.46 -8.14 -11.12
CA LEU A 854 -7.40 -7.24 -10.68
C LEU A 854 -6.52 -6.79 -11.85
N ASP A 855 -5.90 -5.63 -11.72
CA ASP A 855 -4.86 -5.16 -12.65
C ASP A 855 -3.57 -5.94 -12.39
N ALA A 856 -3.00 -6.57 -13.43
CA ALA A 856 -1.81 -7.40 -13.28
C ALA A 856 -0.60 -6.61 -12.76
N THR A 857 -0.41 -5.37 -13.21
CA THR A 857 0.69 -4.52 -12.74
C THR A 857 0.52 -4.15 -11.27
N ALA A 858 -0.71 -3.86 -10.84
CA ALA A 858 -0.99 -3.63 -9.41
C ALA A 858 -0.68 -4.87 -8.56
N VAL A 859 -1.01 -6.07 -9.04
CA VAL A 859 -0.67 -7.34 -8.37
C VAL A 859 0.84 -7.53 -8.26
N ALA A 860 1.60 -7.25 -9.32
CA ALA A 860 3.06 -7.31 -9.29
C ALA A 860 3.67 -6.32 -8.28
N ILE A 861 3.23 -5.07 -8.29
CA ILE A 861 3.73 -4.03 -7.38
C ILE A 861 3.41 -4.40 -5.93
N ALA A 862 2.16 -4.80 -5.64
CA ALA A 862 1.77 -5.23 -4.30
C ALA A 862 2.62 -6.42 -3.85
N SER A 863 2.76 -7.47 -4.67
CA SER A 863 3.56 -8.65 -4.33
C SER A 863 5.03 -8.30 -4.05
N THR A 864 5.61 -7.37 -4.83
CA THR A 864 7.01 -6.94 -4.67
C THR A 864 7.21 -6.08 -3.42
N ILE A 865 6.32 -5.12 -3.16
CA ILE A 865 6.38 -4.26 -1.97
C ILE A 865 6.13 -5.05 -0.69
N LEU A 866 5.32 -6.11 -0.75
CA LEU A 866 5.13 -6.98 0.41
C LEU A 866 6.30 -7.94 0.61
N ALA A 867 6.86 -8.53 -0.45
CA ALA A 867 7.92 -9.53 -0.30
C ALA A 867 9.19 -8.99 0.41
N GLY A 868 9.60 -7.73 0.21
CA GLY A 868 10.80 -7.17 0.86
C GLY A 868 10.54 -6.73 2.32
N PRO A 869 9.85 -5.60 2.53
CA PRO A 869 9.48 -5.07 3.85
C PRO A 869 8.83 -6.09 4.82
N LEU A 870 7.92 -6.94 4.35
CA LEU A 870 7.30 -7.95 5.23
C LEU A 870 8.33 -8.96 5.74
N THR A 871 9.28 -9.36 4.88
CA THR A 871 10.34 -10.30 5.26
C THR A 871 11.30 -9.66 6.27
N HIS A 872 11.58 -8.36 6.14
CA HIS A 872 12.35 -7.62 7.14
C HIS A 872 11.63 -7.55 8.48
N LEU A 873 10.36 -7.14 8.49
CA LEU A 873 9.52 -7.11 9.69
C LEU A 873 9.39 -8.49 10.35
N GLN A 874 9.27 -9.55 9.55
CA GLN A 874 9.26 -10.93 10.04
C GLN A 874 10.61 -11.34 10.66
N GLY A 875 11.73 -10.85 10.13
CA GLY A 875 13.07 -11.11 10.66
C GLY A 875 13.37 -10.39 11.98
N GLN A 876 12.70 -9.26 12.25
CA GLN A 876 12.86 -8.48 13.48
C GLN A 876 11.90 -8.91 14.61
N SER A 877 10.77 -9.53 14.26
CA SER A 877 9.80 -10.00 15.26
C SER A 877 10.24 -11.31 15.90
N SER A 878 10.45 -11.32 17.22
CA SER A 878 10.78 -12.53 17.99
C SER A 878 9.77 -13.67 17.78
N LEU A 879 8.47 -13.35 17.69
CA LEU A 879 7.40 -14.30 17.42
C LEU A 879 7.52 -14.92 16.02
N CYS A 880 7.77 -14.10 14.99
CA CYS A 880 7.98 -14.59 13.63
C CYS A 880 9.25 -15.42 13.51
N VAL A 881 10.35 -14.98 14.13
CA VAL A 881 11.61 -15.72 14.20
C VAL A 881 11.40 -17.07 14.86
N GLN A 882 10.69 -17.14 16.00
CA GLN A 882 10.35 -18.40 16.66
C GLN A 882 9.47 -19.31 15.80
N LEU A 883 8.49 -18.75 15.08
CA LEU A 883 7.65 -19.51 14.15
C LEU A 883 8.48 -20.10 13.00
N TYR A 884 9.38 -19.31 12.42
CA TYR A 884 10.27 -19.79 11.36
C TYR A 884 11.27 -20.82 11.89
N LEU A 885 11.88 -20.58 13.05
CA LEU A 885 12.73 -21.56 13.73
C LEU A 885 12.00 -22.88 13.95
N TRP A 886 10.74 -22.83 14.38
CA TRP A 886 9.90 -24.00 14.50
C TRP A 886 9.71 -24.68 13.13
N LEU A 887 9.26 -23.95 12.11
CA LEU A 887 9.04 -24.47 10.75
C LEU A 887 10.29 -25.10 10.12
N PHE A 888 11.48 -24.57 10.40
CA PHE A 888 12.75 -25.10 9.90
C PHE A 888 13.25 -26.33 10.67
N ASN A 889 13.06 -26.37 11.98
CA ASN A 889 13.67 -27.38 12.85
C ASN A 889 12.76 -28.56 13.19
N THR A 890 11.43 -28.39 13.37
CA THR A 890 10.55 -29.54 13.69
C THR A 890 10.57 -30.66 12.65
N PRO A 891 10.62 -30.37 11.33
CA PRO A 891 10.65 -31.42 10.31
C PRO A 891 12.05 -32.00 10.06
N ALA A 892 13.09 -31.46 10.71
CA ALA A 892 14.47 -31.90 10.51
C ALA A 892 14.71 -33.27 11.16
N THR A 893 15.43 -34.14 10.45
CA THR A 893 15.72 -35.51 10.91
C THR A 893 16.95 -35.59 11.83
N THR A 894 17.80 -34.57 11.82
CA THR A 894 19.01 -34.48 12.64
C THR A 894 19.20 -33.05 13.13
N THR A 895 19.93 -32.87 14.22
CA THR A 895 20.23 -31.56 14.80
C THR A 895 21.09 -30.68 13.90
N THR A 896 21.78 -31.27 12.92
CA THR A 896 22.62 -30.58 11.93
C THR A 896 21.89 -30.18 10.65
N ASN A 897 20.59 -30.49 10.54
CA ASN A 897 19.80 -30.22 9.35
C ASN A 897 18.66 -29.25 9.64
N ILE A 898 18.24 -28.50 8.62
CA ILE A 898 16.93 -27.81 8.62
C ILE A 898 16.14 -28.18 7.38
N GLN A 899 14.81 -28.11 7.48
CA GLN A 899 13.89 -28.32 6.36
C GLN A 899 13.31 -26.98 5.91
N VAL A 900 13.78 -26.50 4.76
CA VAL A 900 13.44 -25.16 4.23
C VAL A 900 12.08 -25.17 3.53
N ALA A 901 11.61 -26.33 3.08
CA ALA A 901 10.39 -26.47 2.28
C ALA A 901 9.14 -25.90 2.99
N PHE A 902 8.95 -26.16 4.28
CA PHE A 902 7.75 -25.73 5.01
C PHE A 902 7.69 -24.21 5.19
N ALA A 903 8.79 -23.59 5.60
CA ALA A 903 8.88 -22.13 5.72
C ALA A 903 8.65 -21.42 4.38
N VAL A 904 9.17 -21.99 3.30
CA VAL A 904 9.00 -21.45 1.94
C VAL A 904 7.56 -21.58 1.46
N VAL A 905 6.89 -22.70 1.78
CA VAL A 905 5.46 -22.86 1.53
C VAL A 905 4.65 -21.80 2.27
N VAL A 906 4.93 -21.54 3.54
CA VAL A 906 4.26 -20.48 4.31
C VAL A 906 4.52 -19.09 3.72
N PHE A 907 5.77 -18.79 3.34
CA PHE A 907 6.12 -17.55 2.67
C PHE A 907 5.38 -17.38 1.32
N PHE A 908 5.36 -18.43 0.49
CA PHE A 908 4.68 -18.42 -0.80
C PHE A 908 3.17 -18.30 -0.67
N ILE A 909 2.56 -18.97 0.31
CA ILE A 909 1.14 -18.82 0.66
C ILE A 909 0.87 -17.36 1.05
N THR A 910 1.69 -16.76 1.89
CA THR A 910 1.50 -15.38 2.37
C THR A 910 1.48 -14.39 1.20
N VAL A 911 2.45 -14.50 0.27
CA VAL A 911 2.51 -13.64 -0.93
C VAL A 911 1.34 -13.92 -1.88
N ALA A 912 0.94 -15.19 -2.05
CA ALA A 912 -0.13 -15.58 -2.97
C ALA A 912 -1.55 -15.20 -2.48
N PHE A 913 -1.80 -15.19 -1.16
CA PHE A 913 -3.14 -14.98 -0.62
C PHE A 913 -3.60 -13.52 -0.67
N LEU A 914 -2.69 -12.54 -0.54
CA LEU A 914 -3.07 -11.15 -0.41
C LEU A 914 -3.84 -10.59 -1.63
N PRO A 915 -3.42 -10.83 -2.89
CA PRO A 915 -4.19 -10.39 -4.05
C PRO A 915 -5.57 -11.03 -4.11
N VAL A 916 -5.72 -12.25 -3.59
CA VAL A 916 -7.01 -12.95 -3.56
C VAL A 916 -7.97 -12.35 -2.54
N PHE A 917 -7.48 -11.98 -1.35
CA PHE A 917 -8.26 -11.18 -0.41
C PHE A 917 -8.73 -9.87 -1.04
N LEU A 918 -7.87 -9.17 -1.78
CA LEU A 918 -8.27 -7.95 -2.50
C LEU A 918 -9.39 -8.26 -3.52
N GLY A 919 -9.25 -9.31 -4.33
CA GLY A 919 -10.23 -9.68 -5.35
C GLY A 919 -11.59 -10.14 -4.81
N PHE A 920 -11.62 -10.91 -3.72
CA PHE A 920 -12.85 -11.33 -3.05
C PHE A 920 -13.49 -10.22 -2.21
N ASN A 921 -12.71 -9.44 -1.46
CA ASN A 921 -13.25 -8.31 -0.68
C ASN A 921 -13.86 -7.24 -1.58
N LEU A 922 -13.28 -7.02 -2.77
CA LEU A 922 -13.86 -6.16 -3.81
C LEU A 922 -15.01 -6.82 -4.59
N GLY A 923 -15.19 -8.14 -4.48
CA GLY A 923 -16.19 -8.92 -5.21
C GLY A 923 -17.40 -9.38 -4.37
N ALA A 924 -17.28 -9.39 -3.04
CA ALA A 924 -18.30 -9.83 -2.09
C ALA A 924 -19.53 -8.90 -1.95
N ALA A 925 -19.56 -7.78 -2.70
CA ALA A 925 -20.78 -7.02 -2.89
C ALA A 925 -21.75 -7.84 -3.77
N PRO A 926 -22.98 -8.17 -3.31
CA PRO A 926 -23.91 -9.00 -4.08
C PRO A 926 -24.31 -8.25 -5.36
N ARG A 927 -23.73 -8.67 -6.49
CA ARG A 927 -24.09 -8.18 -7.81
C ARG A 927 -25.43 -8.79 -8.21
N ARG A 928 -26.51 -8.01 -8.12
CA ARG A 928 -27.84 -8.39 -8.65
C ARG A 928 -27.65 -8.78 -10.13
N ARG A 929 -28.08 -9.99 -10.51
CA ARG A 929 -28.30 -10.36 -11.93
C ARG A 929 -29.36 -9.39 -12.47
N SER A 930 -28.91 -8.29 -13.07
CA SER A 930 -29.78 -7.49 -13.93
C SER A 930 -30.06 -8.33 -15.17
N GLU A 931 -31.33 -8.61 -15.46
CA GLU A 931 -31.73 -9.24 -16.72
C GLU A 931 -31.09 -8.47 -17.89
N PRO A 932 -30.61 -9.17 -18.94
CA PRO A 932 -30.05 -8.52 -20.11
C PRO A 932 -31.19 -7.79 -20.84
N SER A 933 -31.41 -6.52 -20.49
CA SER A 933 -32.28 -5.66 -21.30
C SER A 933 -31.63 -5.52 -22.67
N VAL A 934 -32.34 -6.00 -23.70
CA VAL A 934 -31.98 -5.91 -25.11
C VAL A 934 -31.80 -4.43 -25.46
N TYR A 935 -30.56 -3.96 -25.47
CA TYR A 935 -30.23 -2.65 -25.99
C TYR A 935 -29.84 -2.79 -27.44
N THR A 936 -30.59 -2.13 -28.30
CA THR A 936 -30.28 -1.93 -29.71
C THR A 936 -28.90 -1.28 -29.87
N ALA A 937 -28.07 -1.99 -30.63
CA ALA A 937 -26.89 -1.57 -31.38
C ALA A 937 -26.33 -0.13 -31.24
N ALA A 938 -25.01 -0.09 -31.03
CA ALA A 938 -24.03 0.82 -31.64
C ALA A 938 -23.61 2.15 -30.96
N ALA A 939 -24.37 2.78 -30.06
CA ALA A 939 -23.98 4.12 -29.58
C ALA A 939 -23.28 4.13 -28.21
N HIS A 940 -21.96 4.36 -28.21
CA HIS A 940 -21.14 4.88 -27.10
C HIS A 940 -21.11 4.12 -25.77
N THR A 941 -20.36 3.01 -25.71
CA THR A 941 -20.02 2.39 -24.41
C THR A 941 -18.79 3.07 -23.79
N PRO A 942 -18.77 3.35 -22.46
CA PRO A 942 -17.59 3.89 -21.78
C PRO A 942 -16.36 2.96 -21.88
N PHE A 943 -16.59 1.71 -22.22
CA PHE A 943 -15.57 0.68 -22.40
C PHE A 943 -14.76 0.84 -23.69
N GLY A 944 -15.24 1.58 -24.69
CA GLY A 944 -14.50 1.82 -25.94
C GLY A 944 -13.30 2.77 -25.80
N LYS A 945 -13.11 3.40 -24.64
CA LYS A 945 -12.09 4.43 -24.45
C LYS A 945 -10.71 3.86 -24.07
N PRO A 946 -9.61 4.49 -24.54
CA PRO A 946 -8.24 4.23 -24.05
C PRO A 946 -8.09 4.31 -22.53
N SER A 947 -8.88 5.15 -21.86
CA SER A 947 -8.85 5.29 -20.40
C SER A 947 -9.46 4.10 -19.65
N TYR A 948 -10.24 3.25 -20.31
CA TYR A 948 -10.70 1.97 -19.76
C TYR A 948 -9.67 0.86 -20.02
N ASN A 949 -8.38 1.17 -20.06
CA ASN A 949 -7.30 0.19 -20.20
C ASN A 949 -6.53 0.01 -18.87
N ASP A 950 -5.54 -0.87 -18.82
CA ASP A 950 -4.69 -1.13 -17.64
C ASP A 950 -3.64 -0.03 -17.45
N TYR A 951 -3.11 0.13 -16.23
CA TYR A 951 -2.33 1.30 -15.81
C TYR A 951 -1.15 1.62 -16.74
N LYS A 952 -0.33 0.61 -17.05
CA LYS A 952 0.82 0.72 -17.98
C LYS A 952 0.42 1.17 -19.38
N HIS A 953 -0.69 0.66 -19.89
CA HIS A 953 -1.12 0.95 -21.25
C HIS A 953 -1.70 2.37 -21.37
N ARG A 954 -2.30 2.87 -20.28
CA ARG A 954 -2.68 4.28 -20.17
C ARG A 954 -1.47 5.21 -20.24
N ILE A 955 -0.36 4.87 -19.60
CA ILE A 955 0.87 5.68 -19.63
C ILE A 955 1.44 5.76 -21.04
N VAL A 956 1.55 4.63 -21.74
CA VAL A 956 2.06 4.56 -23.12
C VAL A 956 1.17 5.37 -24.06
N LEU A 957 -0.14 5.18 -23.97
CA LEU A 957 -1.12 5.90 -24.78
C LEU A 957 -1.17 7.39 -24.43
N TRP A 958 -0.98 7.78 -23.17
CA TRP A 958 -0.90 9.17 -22.71
C TRP A 958 0.34 9.88 -23.25
N TRP A 959 1.51 9.23 -23.20
CA TRP A 959 2.76 9.79 -23.69
C TRP A 959 2.75 10.00 -25.21
N ARG A 960 2.07 9.12 -25.95
CA ARG A 960 2.02 9.15 -27.43
C ARG A 960 0.89 9.94 -28.04
N MET A 961 -0.31 9.88 -27.47
CA MET A 961 -1.45 10.61 -28.04
C MET A 961 -1.44 12.11 -27.70
N GLY A 962 -0.43 12.59 -26.96
CA GLY A 962 -0.30 14.00 -26.58
C GLY A 962 -1.46 14.47 -25.70
N TYR A 963 -1.37 15.70 -25.19
CA TYR A 963 -2.39 16.30 -24.30
C TYR A 963 -3.83 15.98 -24.77
N LEU A 964 -4.57 15.22 -23.95
CA LEU A 964 -5.98 14.81 -24.11
C LEU A 964 -7.00 15.97 -24.35
N ARG A 965 -6.53 17.22 -24.51
CA ARG A 965 -7.33 18.40 -24.87
C ARG A 965 -7.86 18.34 -26.31
N SER A 966 -7.15 17.72 -27.26
CA SER A 966 -7.59 17.64 -28.68
C SER A 966 -8.72 16.61 -28.90
N PHE A 967 -8.90 15.66 -27.98
CA PHE A 967 -9.84 14.54 -28.12
C PHE A 967 -11.27 14.83 -27.60
N ARG A 968 -11.61 16.07 -27.24
CA ARG A 968 -12.98 16.44 -26.78
C ARG A 968 -14.07 16.15 -27.81
N ARG A 969 -13.72 16.03 -29.10
CA ARG A 969 -14.65 15.76 -30.21
C ARG A 969 -14.52 14.37 -30.83
N VAL A 970 -13.67 13.49 -30.30
CA VAL A 970 -13.45 12.16 -30.88
C VAL A 970 -14.54 11.20 -30.42
N ARG A 971 -15.23 10.58 -31.38
CA ARG A 971 -16.22 9.54 -31.10
C ARG A 971 -15.52 8.23 -30.79
N TYR A 972 -15.81 7.66 -29.61
CA TYR A 972 -15.27 6.35 -29.23
C TYR A 972 -16.29 5.26 -29.56
N HIS A 973 -15.83 4.24 -30.28
CA HIS A 973 -16.59 3.07 -30.67
C HIS A 973 -15.92 1.80 -30.14
N GLY A 974 -16.69 0.73 -29.95
CA GLY A 974 -16.22 -0.55 -29.40
C GLY A 974 -16.42 -0.69 -27.89
N GLY A 975 -15.75 -1.68 -27.29
CA GLY A 975 -15.86 -1.99 -25.85
C GLY A 975 -17.09 -2.81 -25.42
N MET A 976 -17.97 -3.18 -26.37
CA MET A 976 -19.15 -4.03 -26.14
C MET A 976 -18.81 -5.33 -25.41
N LEU A 977 -17.65 -5.93 -25.72
CA LEU A 977 -17.16 -7.14 -25.06
C LEU A 977 -17.04 -6.97 -23.53
N TYR A 978 -16.62 -5.80 -23.05
CA TYR A 978 -16.52 -5.54 -21.60
C TYR A 978 -17.85 -5.23 -20.95
N ASN A 979 -18.77 -4.60 -21.68
CA ASN A 979 -20.15 -4.48 -21.22
C ASN A 979 -20.75 -5.88 -21.00
N PHE A 980 -20.46 -6.78 -21.94
CA PHE A 980 -20.91 -8.15 -21.90
C PHE A 980 -20.24 -8.95 -20.79
N PHE A 981 -18.93 -8.85 -20.61
CA PHE A 981 -18.23 -9.44 -19.47
C PHE A 981 -18.69 -8.88 -18.12
N ARG A 982 -19.29 -7.69 -18.09
CA ARG A 982 -19.86 -7.10 -16.87
C ARG A 982 -21.21 -7.72 -16.55
N THR A 983 -22.06 -7.98 -17.55
CA THR A 983 -23.39 -8.59 -17.36
C THR A 983 -23.31 -10.10 -17.21
N GLN A 984 -22.38 -10.75 -17.92
CA GLN A 984 -22.14 -12.19 -17.90
C GLN A 984 -20.67 -12.48 -17.57
N PRO A 985 -20.28 -12.46 -16.28
CA PRO A 985 -18.91 -12.76 -15.85
C PRO A 985 -18.43 -14.15 -16.29
N ALA A 986 -19.36 -15.11 -16.41
CA ALA A 986 -19.10 -16.48 -16.85
C ALA A 986 -18.48 -16.59 -18.25
N LEU A 987 -18.52 -15.53 -19.06
CA LEU A 987 -17.98 -15.51 -20.42
C LEU A 987 -16.56 -14.97 -20.50
N ARG A 988 -16.02 -14.44 -19.39
CA ARG A 988 -14.60 -14.07 -19.33
C ARG A 988 -13.76 -15.32 -19.38
N GLN A 989 -12.75 -15.38 -20.24
CA GLN A 989 -11.78 -16.47 -20.20
C GLN A 989 -11.06 -16.56 -18.84
N SER A 990 -10.71 -15.42 -18.24
CA SER A 990 -10.17 -15.34 -16.88
C SER A 990 -10.97 -14.34 -16.03
N PRO A 991 -11.67 -14.78 -14.96
CA PRO A 991 -12.44 -13.89 -14.09
C PRO A 991 -11.58 -13.10 -13.08
N THR A 992 -10.31 -13.48 -12.89
CA THR A 992 -9.44 -12.94 -11.81
C THR A 992 -8.51 -11.82 -12.24
N LEU A 993 -8.14 -11.73 -13.53
CA LEU A 993 -7.24 -10.70 -14.06
C LEU A 993 -7.89 -9.88 -15.18
N HIS A 994 -7.63 -8.57 -15.20
CA HIS A 994 -8.05 -7.69 -16.28
C HIS A 994 -7.30 -8.01 -17.58
N GLN A 995 -8.06 -8.26 -18.66
CA GLN A 995 -7.53 -8.51 -20.02
C GLN A 995 -7.50 -7.25 -20.90
N ARG A 996 -7.47 -6.05 -20.28
CA ARG A 996 -7.72 -4.81 -21.02
C ARG A 996 -6.51 -4.37 -21.83
N SER A 997 -5.30 -4.65 -21.33
CA SER A 997 -4.03 -4.31 -21.97
C SER A 997 -3.91 -4.87 -23.38
N LEU A 998 -4.58 -5.99 -23.68
CA LEU A 998 -4.51 -6.70 -24.95
C LEU A 998 -5.27 -6.00 -26.10
N ASP A 999 -6.00 -4.93 -25.83
CA ASP A 999 -6.77 -4.23 -26.86
C ASP A 999 -5.92 -3.35 -27.75
N CYS A 1000 -6.25 -3.36 -29.05
CA CYS A 1000 -5.69 -2.43 -30.03
C CYS A 1000 -6.67 -1.28 -30.24
N PHE A 1001 -6.14 -0.11 -30.62
CA PHE A 1001 -6.96 1.07 -30.94
C PHE A 1001 -6.69 1.52 -32.36
N VAL A 1002 -7.75 1.78 -33.12
CA VAL A 1002 -7.66 2.39 -34.45
C VAL A 1002 -8.17 3.81 -34.37
N VAL A 1003 -7.31 4.79 -34.67
CA VAL A 1003 -7.67 6.21 -34.71
C VAL A 1003 -7.83 6.65 -36.16
N LEU A 1004 -8.99 7.19 -36.48
CA LEU A 1004 -9.34 7.69 -37.81
C LEU A 1004 -9.15 9.20 -37.87
N TYR A 1005 -8.47 9.66 -38.91
CA TYR A 1005 -8.22 11.08 -39.18
C TYR A 1005 -8.94 11.50 -40.46
N ALA A 1006 -9.56 12.68 -40.41
CA ALA A 1006 -10.03 13.41 -41.59
C ALA A 1006 -9.39 14.80 -41.57
N LYS A 1007 -8.73 15.20 -42.68
CA LYS A 1007 -8.02 16.49 -42.78
C LYS A 1007 -7.12 16.78 -41.55
N ASP A 1008 -6.32 15.79 -41.14
CA ASP A 1008 -5.43 15.81 -39.96
C ASP A 1008 -6.10 16.04 -38.58
N THR A 1009 -7.43 16.06 -38.52
CA THR A 1009 -8.19 16.06 -37.27
C THR A 1009 -8.66 14.65 -36.93
N THR A 1010 -8.51 14.24 -35.67
CA THR A 1010 -9.01 12.96 -35.18
C THR A 1010 -10.53 12.97 -35.14
N VAL A 1011 -11.17 12.03 -35.83
CA VAL A 1011 -12.64 11.95 -35.94
C VAL A 1011 -13.21 10.88 -35.02
N ALA A 1012 -12.60 9.70 -35.02
CA ALA A 1012 -13.08 8.55 -34.25
C ALA A 1012 -11.92 7.68 -33.74
N CYS A 1013 -12.17 6.98 -32.63
CA CYS A 1013 -11.28 5.98 -32.06
C CYS A 1013 -12.08 4.69 -31.82
N VAL A 1014 -11.65 3.60 -32.44
CA VAL A 1014 -12.30 2.29 -32.34
C VAL A 1014 -11.42 1.38 -31.48
N ARG A 1015 -11.98 0.87 -30.38
CA ARG A 1015 -11.35 -0.17 -29.56
C ARG A 1015 -11.66 -1.54 -30.14
N LEU A 1016 -10.60 -2.30 -30.43
CA LEU A 1016 -10.66 -3.64 -30.97
C LEU A 1016 -10.19 -4.63 -29.91
N SER A 1017 -11.08 -5.58 -29.59
CA SER A 1017 -10.82 -6.60 -28.58
C SER A 1017 -10.66 -7.97 -29.19
N LEU A 1018 -9.69 -8.72 -28.65
CA LEU A 1018 -9.37 -10.07 -29.09
C LEU A 1018 -10.49 -11.03 -28.68
N LEU A 1019 -11.04 -11.76 -29.65
CA LEU A 1019 -12.14 -12.71 -29.43
C LEU A 1019 -11.74 -13.91 -28.56
N SER A 1020 -10.45 -14.26 -28.52
CA SER A 1020 -9.92 -15.34 -27.69
C SER A 1020 -10.21 -15.19 -26.19
N ARG A 1021 -10.66 -14.01 -25.76
CA ARG A 1021 -11.06 -13.67 -24.38
C ARG A 1021 -12.45 -14.17 -24.00
N ILE A 1022 -13.26 -14.56 -24.97
CA ILE A 1022 -14.57 -15.15 -24.73
C ILE A 1022 -14.37 -16.63 -24.45
N ASP A 1023 -14.87 -17.09 -23.30
CA ASP A 1023 -14.98 -18.51 -23.03
C ASP A 1023 -16.15 -19.11 -23.83
N THR A 1024 -15.82 -19.73 -24.96
CA THR A 1024 -16.79 -20.38 -25.85
C THR A 1024 -17.34 -21.69 -25.29
N ARG A 1025 -16.82 -22.21 -24.16
CA ARG A 1025 -17.27 -23.45 -23.52
C ARG A 1025 -18.46 -23.24 -22.56
N CYS A 1026 -18.90 -22.00 -22.37
CA CYS A 1026 -20.02 -21.67 -21.48
C CYS A 1026 -21.35 -22.23 -22.04
N ARG A 1027 -22.04 -23.10 -21.27
CA ARG A 1027 -23.28 -23.76 -21.70
C ARG A 1027 -24.41 -22.74 -21.87
N GLY A 1028 -25.12 -22.82 -23.01
CA GLY A 1028 -26.32 -22.00 -23.28
C GLY A 1028 -26.13 -20.87 -24.29
N ILE A 1029 -24.94 -20.71 -24.86
CA ILE A 1029 -24.64 -19.72 -25.89
C ILE A 1029 -24.18 -20.43 -27.17
N VAL A 1030 -24.97 -20.30 -28.25
CA VAL A 1030 -24.57 -20.76 -29.59
C VAL A 1030 -23.87 -19.59 -30.28
N VAL A 1031 -22.54 -19.64 -30.36
CA VAL A 1031 -21.76 -18.69 -31.14
C VAL A 1031 -21.73 -19.17 -32.59
N LYS A 1032 -22.57 -18.59 -33.46
CA LYS A 1032 -22.41 -18.77 -34.91
C LYS A 1032 -21.25 -17.89 -35.37
N VAL A 1033 -20.11 -18.51 -35.63
CA VAL A 1033 -18.94 -17.86 -36.21
C VAL A 1033 -19.19 -17.73 -37.72
N GLY A 1034 -18.95 -16.55 -38.29
CA GLY A 1034 -18.80 -16.39 -39.75
C GLY A 1034 -17.62 -17.22 -40.29
N PRO A 1035 -17.28 -17.13 -41.60
CA PRO A 1035 -16.20 -17.93 -42.19
C PRO A 1035 -14.91 -17.85 -41.36
N ALA A 1036 -14.23 -19.00 -41.24
CA ALA A 1036 -13.21 -19.34 -40.22
C ALA A 1036 -11.97 -18.41 -40.14
N ASP A 1037 -11.84 -17.43 -41.02
CA ASP A 1037 -10.65 -16.59 -41.18
C ASP A 1037 -10.76 -15.19 -40.52
N GLN A 1038 -11.80 -14.92 -39.73
CA GLN A 1038 -12.02 -13.58 -39.13
C GLN A 1038 -11.63 -13.47 -37.65
N VAL A 1039 -10.60 -12.68 -37.38
CA VAL A 1039 -9.98 -12.48 -36.06
C VAL A 1039 -10.67 -11.40 -35.21
N PHE A 1040 -11.36 -10.45 -35.83
CA PHE A 1040 -12.12 -9.38 -35.18
C PHE A 1040 -13.54 -9.33 -35.77
N SER A 1041 -14.56 -9.40 -34.92
CA SER A 1041 -15.96 -9.39 -35.36
C SER A 1041 -16.84 -8.52 -34.46
N ARG A 1042 -17.99 -8.13 -34.97
CA ARG A 1042 -19.04 -7.47 -34.19
C ARG A 1042 -19.92 -8.55 -33.55
N LEU A 1043 -20.14 -8.43 -32.24
CA LEU A 1043 -21.09 -9.29 -31.52
C LEU A 1043 -22.48 -8.66 -31.63
N ASP A 1044 -23.37 -9.30 -32.38
CA ASP A 1044 -24.80 -8.95 -32.40
C ASP A 1044 -25.58 -9.95 -31.53
N VAL A 1045 -26.56 -9.42 -30.80
CA VAL A 1045 -27.41 -10.18 -29.89
C VAL A 1045 -28.81 -10.21 -30.48
N ALA A 1046 -29.29 -11.40 -30.83
CA ALA A 1046 -30.68 -11.64 -31.23
C ALA A 1046 -31.38 -12.41 -30.12
N TYR A 1047 -32.64 -12.08 -29.82
CA TYR A 1047 -33.47 -12.93 -28.98
C TYR A 1047 -34.22 -13.90 -29.90
N ASP A 1048 -33.91 -15.19 -29.80
CA ASP A 1048 -34.65 -16.21 -30.51
C ASP A 1048 -35.96 -16.47 -29.76
N THR A 1049 -37.05 -15.98 -30.33
CA THR A 1049 -38.39 -16.06 -29.76
C THR A 1049 -38.92 -17.49 -29.70
N VAL A 1050 -38.40 -18.40 -30.54
CA VAL A 1050 -38.84 -19.81 -30.60
C VAL A 1050 -38.19 -20.63 -29.50
N THR A 1051 -36.89 -20.43 -29.25
CA THR A 1051 -36.17 -21.17 -28.21
C THR A 1051 -36.16 -20.47 -26.85
N GLN A 1052 -36.71 -19.25 -26.76
CA GLN A 1052 -36.66 -18.39 -25.55
C GLN A 1052 -35.21 -18.21 -25.05
N ARG A 1053 -34.25 -18.18 -25.97
CA ARG A 1053 -32.82 -18.03 -25.69
C ARG A 1053 -32.26 -16.85 -26.45
N PHE A 1054 -31.30 -16.16 -25.84
CA PHE A 1054 -30.50 -15.18 -26.55
C PHE A 1054 -29.54 -15.91 -27.50
N GLU A 1055 -29.71 -15.72 -28.81
CA GLU A 1055 -28.80 -16.17 -29.85
C GLU A 1055 -27.76 -15.07 -30.10
N TYR A 1056 -26.48 -15.39 -29.90
CA TYR A 1056 -25.39 -14.43 -30.05
C TYR A 1056 -24.66 -14.72 -31.37
N ARG A 1057 -24.77 -13.83 -32.36
CA ARG A 1057 -24.11 -13.99 -33.66
C ARG A 1057 -22.87 -13.12 -33.74
N LEU A 1058 -21.74 -13.71 -34.13
CA LEU A 1058 -20.57 -12.94 -34.57
C LEU A 1058 -20.79 -12.59 -36.03
N VAL A 1059 -21.20 -11.36 -36.29
CA VAL A 1059 -21.50 -10.88 -37.63
C VAL A 1059 -20.22 -10.28 -38.23
N THR A 1060 -20.01 -10.53 -39.52
CA THR A 1060 -18.96 -9.86 -40.31
C THR A 1060 -19.09 -8.36 -40.11
N PRO A 1061 -18.00 -7.62 -39.85
CA PRO A 1061 -18.09 -6.17 -39.78
C PRO A 1061 -18.72 -5.64 -41.07
N PRO A 1062 -19.70 -4.71 -40.99
CA PRO A 1062 -20.35 -4.22 -42.19
C PRO A 1062 -19.30 -3.55 -43.09
N GLY A 1063 -19.54 -3.58 -44.40
CA GLY A 1063 -18.63 -3.01 -45.39
C GLY A 1063 -18.24 -1.56 -45.08
N PRO A 1064 -17.18 -1.05 -45.73
CA PRO A 1064 -16.51 0.20 -45.35
C PRO A 1064 -17.40 1.44 -45.18
N CYS A 1065 -18.62 1.44 -45.71
CA CYS A 1065 -19.56 2.56 -45.60
C CYS A 1065 -20.33 2.65 -44.27
N HIS A 1066 -20.48 1.56 -43.50
CA HIS A 1066 -21.34 1.55 -42.30
C HIS A 1066 -20.61 1.75 -40.96
N TRP A 1067 -19.28 1.94 -40.96
CA TRP A 1067 -18.55 2.30 -39.74
C TRP A 1067 -18.62 3.80 -39.41
N VAL A 1068 -19.09 4.61 -40.36
CA VAL A 1068 -19.10 6.08 -40.32
C VAL A 1068 -20.49 6.65 -40.03
N GLU A 1069 -21.55 5.91 -40.40
CA GLU A 1069 -22.92 6.10 -39.89
C GLU A 1069 -23.04 5.60 -38.45
#